data_AF-A0A381T8C4-F1
#
_entry.id   AF-A0A381T8C4-F1
#
_cell.length_a   1.000
_cell.length_b   1.000
_cell.length_c   1.000
_cell.angle_alpha   90.00
_cell.angle_beta   90.00
_cell.angle_gamma   90.00
#
_symmetry.space_group_name_H-M   'P 1'
#
loop_
_entity.id
_entity.type
_entity.pdbx_description
1 polymer ?
#
loop_
_entity_poly.entity_id
_entity_poly.type
_entity_poly.pdbx_seq_one_letter_code
_entity_poly.pdbx_strand_id
1 'polypeptide(L)'
;MYSSAKEGSSNAPPPDAGKFIRIGVVALIAIVAFAIVGSQAVTLFMNFEEFADLFTTPLYFSLISGVLLSAIALVRVNIVQRSSISWFVLRTLIGFVNRNPSGASSQLVTRYTDYKISVPHFAIWQITKVLLFGTFFVNIMFGFAAMYVIDGNDLGIENITNIFSLPFVNPPTDHSYSTEKVIPMIPALLILVPPLLGVIGLRLLLFIGVHYIFKVITSYIHDTTEGKPKYLSYTSTLEAIIGIGVIWAAFNMFFVDNIDYNSKYAIGGTFVVGFALIAFSIFDRLKSRVLTHMLKRDVYIRIFTIVAIAVVVGIAMSVNTSIADAKKIEYLGPYNAQQIGVNRYLGESAQIEEHIHDVTLKSISPNQIGQYIEDNEDVLSGIRVWDWEAAFAKLKPEIGLIPYVNFVDNDILRFDNKLYWTASMAPILPTSVSMENRWYNEHLVYTHVPNGFLTLEATDGQIVDSSELFEQRKIYYGEGGLLEQTWSGYPTNRGSSTAELNNETYAGLGGLEIGPPISWLFEPNFMISYPGTSIHVMRYKDVNDRMETLYPYFLYNLFGKELDSLPVTDGENTYWLIPLIVGFDTSSVPWSAGNPYLRLVGYGLVDTYNGNISLIKHGDEFFSDMFMQQYQDKIIPMPEWLKEQIRYPQELFNWRTEMYNIYHVTDVDIFIQA
;
A
#
# COMPACT_ATOMS: atom_id res chain seq x y z
N MET A 1 31.89 -40.00 -71.20
CA MET A 1 32.33 -39.12 -72.31
C MET A 1 31.69 -37.75 -72.09
N TYR A 2 32.54 -36.69 -72.06
CA TYR A 2 32.34 -35.26 -72.40
C TYR A 2 30.93 -34.64 -72.28
N SER A 3 30.70 -33.45 -71.71
CA SER A 3 31.49 -32.22 -71.77
C SER A 3 31.02 -31.20 -70.71
N SER A 4 31.95 -30.35 -70.30
CA SER A 4 31.87 -29.23 -69.36
C SER A 4 31.51 -27.88 -70.01
N ALA A 5 31.09 -26.92 -69.14
CA ALA A 5 31.24 -25.44 -69.23
C ALA A 5 30.35 -24.69 -70.24
N LYS A 6 29.85 -23.46 -69.99
CA LYS A 6 30.22 -22.36 -69.08
C LYS A 6 29.09 -21.30 -69.12
N GLU A 7 28.81 -20.63 -68.01
CA GLU A 7 28.26 -19.25 -67.87
C GLU A 7 28.14 -19.03 -66.36
N GLY A 8 28.48 -17.93 -65.70
CA GLY A 8 28.68 -16.54 -66.06
C GLY A 8 28.31 -15.78 -64.76
N SER A 9 29.17 -14.90 -64.29
CA SER A 9 29.12 -14.20 -63.00
C SER A 9 27.80 -13.49 -62.66
N SER A 10 27.15 -13.83 -61.54
CA SER A 10 26.23 -12.92 -60.79
C SER A 10 25.82 -13.48 -59.41
N ASN A 11 26.75 -13.59 -58.46
CA ASN A 11 26.38 -13.81 -57.05
C ASN A 11 26.92 -12.66 -56.18
N ALA A 12 26.27 -11.50 -56.28
CA ALA A 12 26.20 -10.61 -55.13
C ALA A 12 25.22 -11.25 -54.13
N PRO A 13 25.58 -11.42 -52.84
CA PRO A 13 24.61 -11.90 -51.85
C PRO A 13 23.42 -10.93 -51.84
N PRO A 14 22.17 -11.41 -51.70
CA PRO A 14 21.01 -10.51 -51.63
C PRO A 14 21.24 -9.50 -50.50
N PRO A 15 20.85 -8.23 -50.69
CA PRO A 15 20.99 -7.22 -49.64
C PRO A 15 20.37 -7.76 -48.37
N ASP A 16 21.13 -7.65 -47.27
CA ASP A 16 20.85 -8.22 -45.96
C ASP A 16 19.58 -7.58 -45.35
N ALA A 17 18.41 -7.94 -45.88
CA ALA A 17 17.11 -7.42 -45.49
C ALA A 17 16.86 -7.66 -44.00
N GLY A 18 17.43 -8.72 -43.43
CA GLY A 18 17.41 -9.00 -42.00
C GLY A 18 18.10 -7.93 -41.16
N LYS A 19 19.14 -7.26 -41.66
CA LYS A 19 19.80 -6.14 -40.97
C LYS A 19 18.93 -4.89 -40.96
N PHE A 20 18.27 -4.57 -42.09
CA PHE A 20 17.34 -3.45 -42.18
C PHE A 20 16.06 -3.68 -41.38
N ILE A 21 15.54 -4.91 -41.34
CA ILE A 21 14.40 -5.29 -40.49
C ILE A 21 14.78 -5.17 -39.01
N ARG A 22 15.97 -5.64 -38.59
CA ARG A 22 16.44 -5.49 -37.19
C ARG A 22 16.61 -4.03 -36.79
N ILE A 23 17.18 -3.20 -37.67
CA ILE A 23 17.30 -1.75 -37.42
C ILE A 23 15.92 -1.09 -37.36
N GLY A 24 15.00 -1.46 -38.25
CA GLY A 24 13.62 -0.97 -38.23
C GLY A 24 12.85 -1.36 -36.97
N VAL A 25 13.01 -2.59 -36.48
CA VAL A 25 12.43 -3.05 -35.22
C VAL A 25 13.05 -2.34 -34.01
N VAL A 26 14.38 -2.15 -33.99
CA VAL A 26 15.04 -1.40 -32.90
C VAL A 26 14.63 0.07 -32.92
N ALA A 27 14.49 0.68 -34.10
CA ALA A 27 13.99 2.05 -34.24
C ALA A 27 12.52 2.16 -33.79
N LEU A 28 11.67 1.20 -34.15
CA LEU A 28 10.28 1.14 -33.69
C LEU A 28 10.19 0.98 -32.17
N ILE A 29 10.98 0.08 -31.58
CA ILE A 29 11.06 -0.11 -30.13
C ILE A 29 11.56 1.17 -29.45
N ALA A 30 12.55 1.85 -30.01
CA ALA A 30 13.06 3.11 -29.48
C ALA A 30 12.01 4.23 -29.56
N ILE A 31 11.25 4.32 -30.65
CA ILE A 31 10.14 5.28 -30.82
C ILE A 31 9.02 4.99 -29.83
N VAL A 32 8.61 3.72 -29.69
CA VAL A 32 7.58 3.30 -28.75
C VAL A 32 8.03 3.55 -27.31
N ALA A 33 9.27 3.20 -26.97
CA ALA A 33 9.84 3.49 -25.65
C ALA A 33 9.94 4.99 -25.39
N PHE A 34 10.36 5.80 -26.37
CA PHE A 34 10.40 7.25 -26.25
C PHE A 34 9.00 7.85 -26.10
N ALA A 35 7.99 7.33 -26.81
CA ALA A 35 6.60 7.75 -26.67
C ALA A 35 6.00 7.39 -25.30
N ILE A 36 6.26 6.18 -24.81
CA ILE A 36 5.81 5.73 -23.48
C ILE A 36 6.48 6.56 -22.37
N VAL A 37 7.81 6.71 -22.44
CA VAL A 37 8.57 7.52 -21.47
C VAL A 37 8.18 8.99 -21.58
N GLY A 38 7.93 9.50 -22.78
CA GLY A 38 7.46 10.86 -23.02
C GLY A 38 6.09 11.13 -22.42
N SER A 39 5.12 10.23 -22.63
CA SER A 39 3.77 10.35 -22.04
C SER A 39 3.81 10.33 -20.52
N GLN A 40 4.55 9.41 -19.90
CA GLN A 40 4.71 9.37 -18.45
C GLN A 40 5.44 10.61 -17.90
N ALA A 41 6.47 11.09 -18.61
CA ALA A 41 7.19 12.30 -18.23
C ALA A 41 6.28 13.54 -18.31
N VAL A 42 5.38 13.60 -19.29
CA VAL A 42 4.39 14.67 -19.43
C VAL A 42 3.38 14.62 -18.28
N THR A 43 2.85 13.45 -17.93
CA THR A 43 1.96 13.31 -16.77
C THR A 43 2.66 13.75 -15.48
N LEU A 44 3.91 13.32 -15.27
CA LEU A 44 4.69 13.72 -14.10
C LEU A 44 4.91 15.24 -14.07
N PHE A 45 5.28 15.84 -15.20
CA PHE A 45 5.46 17.28 -15.34
C PHE A 45 4.16 18.04 -15.06
N MET A 46 3.05 17.62 -15.66
CA MET A 46 1.75 18.25 -15.43
C MET A 46 1.29 18.12 -13.98
N ASN A 47 1.55 16.99 -13.32
CA ASN A 47 1.24 16.84 -11.90
C ASN A 47 2.11 17.75 -11.03
N PHE A 48 3.38 17.92 -11.38
CA PHE A 48 4.26 18.88 -10.72
C PHE A 48 3.75 20.32 -10.88
N GLU A 49 3.36 20.71 -12.10
CA GLU A 49 2.85 22.07 -12.37
C GLU A 49 1.47 22.32 -11.73
N GLU A 50 0.58 21.32 -11.71
CA GLU A 50 -0.78 21.46 -11.16
C GLU A 50 -0.80 21.43 -9.63
N PHE A 51 0.04 20.60 -8.99
CA PHE A 51 -0.06 20.31 -7.55
C PHE A 51 1.18 20.68 -6.72
N ALA A 52 2.30 21.00 -7.36
CA ALA A 52 3.56 21.40 -6.73
C ALA A 52 3.96 20.49 -5.54
N ASP A 53 4.01 21.06 -4.34
CA ASP A 53 4.48 20.38 -3.12
C ASP A 53 3.55 19.23 -2.70
N LEU A 54 2.25 19.30 -2.99
CA LEU A 54 1.29 18.23 -2.65
C LEU A 54 1.63 16.93 -3.39
N PHE A 55 2.01 17.03 -4.66
CA PHE A 55 2.38 15.85 -5.45
C PHE A 55 3.82 15.39 -5.20
N THR A 56 4.74 16.32 -4.93
CA THR A 56 6.16 15.98 -4.76
C THR A 56 6.50 15.45 -3.38
N THR A 57 5.74 15.78 -2.33
CA THR A 57 5.99 15.32 -0.96
C THR A 57 5.90 13.78 -0.83
N PRO A 58 4.82 13.11 -1.30
CA PRO A 58 4.77 11.65 -1.38
C PRO A 58 5.92 11.01 -2.16
N LEU A 59 6.32 11.63 -3.28
CA LEU A 59 7.43 11.18 -4.11
C LEU A 59 8.78 11.30 -3.39
N TYR A 60 8.95 12.38 -2.63
CA TYR A 60 10.13 12.59 -1.79
C TYR A 60 10.27 11.48 -0.74
N PHE A 61 9.21 11.16 0.01
CA PHE A 61 9.25 10.05 0.97
C PHE A 61 9.50 8.70 0.30
N SER A 62 8.87 8.47 -0.85
CA SER A 62 9.11 7.28 -1.67
C SER A 62 10.57 7.14 -2.09
N LEU A 63 11.20 8.25 -2.52
CA LEU A 63 12.62 8.30 -2.87
C LEU A 63 13.51 8.04 -1.66
N ILE A 64 13.24 8.68 -0.52
CA ILE A 64 13.98 8.47 0.74
C ILE A 64 13.93 7.01 1.16
N SER A 65 12.74 6.41 1.19
CA SER A 65 12.56 4.99 1.48
C SER A 65 13.36 4.12 0.50
N GLY A 66 13.19 4.35 -0.80
CA GLY A 66 13.88 3.60 -1.85
C GLY A 66 15.39 3.65 -1.69
N VAL A 67 15.96 4.82 -1.38
CA VAL A 67 17.40 4.99 -1.12
C VAL A 67 17.83 4.29 0.16
N LEU A 68 17.16 4.53 1.28
CA LEU A 68 17.53 3.96 2.59
C LEU A 68 17.44 2.43 2.60
N LEU A 69 16.27 1.89 2.22
CA LEU A 69 16.01 0.46 2.24
C LEU A 69 16.88 -0.30 1.22
N SER A 70 17.04 0.22 -0.01
CA SER A 70 17.92 -0.41 -0.99
C SER A 70 19.40 -0.29 -0.61
N ALA A 71 19.82 0.80 0.04
CA ALA A 71 21.18 0.91 0.57
C ALA A 71 21.44 -0.15 1.65
N ILE A 72 20.51 -0.35 2.58
CA ILE A 72 20.59 -1.40 3.59
C ILE A 72 20.63 -2.78 2.93
N ALA A 73 19.77 -3.06 1.95
CA ALA A 73 19.68 -4.36 1.29
C ALA A 73 20.88 -4.68 0.38
N LEU A 74 21.36 -3.73 -0.41
CA LEU A 74 22.18 -3.98 -1.61
C LEU A 74 23.60 -3.41 -1.55
N VAL A 75 23.86 -2.40 -0.73
CA VAL A 75 25.18 -1.76 -0.66
C VAL A 75 26.12 -2.63 0.15
N ARG A 76 27.25 -2.97 -0.47
CA ARG A 76 28.30 -3.77 0.14
C ARG A 76 29.50 -2.91 0.52
N VAL A 77 29.89 -2.94 1.79
CA VAL A 77 31.00 -2.14 2.33
C VAL A 77 32.36 -2.88 2.25
N ASN A 78 32.38 -4.17 1.87
CA ASN A 78 33.62 -4.95 1.78
C ASN A 78 34.47 -4.61 0.53
N ILE A 79 35.20 -3.50 0.61
CA ILE A 79 36.11 -2.96 -0.43
C ILE A 79 37.37 -3.84 -0.63
N VAL A 80 37.66 -4.77 0.29
CA VAL A 80 38.81 -5.68 0.16
C VAL A 80 38.50 -6.82 -0.81
N GLN A 81 37.29 -7.40 -0.72
CA GLN A 81 36.87 -8.49 -1.61
C GLN A 81 36.40 -8.00 -2.99
N ARG A 82 35.62 -6.90 -3.06
CA ARG A 82 35.12 -6.32 -4.32
C ARG A 82 34.48 -7.32 -5.29
N SER A 83 33.85 -8.37 -4.78
CA SER A 83 33.16 -9.36 -5.62
C SER A 83 31.72 -8.92 -5.88
N SER A 84 31.25 -9.14 -7.12
CA SER A 84 29.89 -8.86 -7.58
C SER A 84 29.36 -10.09 -8.31
N ILE A 85 28.20 -10.60 -7.89
CA ILE A 85 27.57 -11.76 -8.53
C ILE A 85 27.12 -11.40 -9.96
N SER A 86 26.47 -10.26 -10.15
CA SER A 86 25.97 -9.82 -11.46
C SER A 86 27.10 -9.71 -12.50
N TRP A 87 28.21 -9.06 -12.13
CA TRP A 87 29.34 -8.88 -13.03
C TRP A 87 30.11 -10.19 -13.27
N PHE A 88 30.14 -11.08 -12.26
CA PHE A 88 30.71 -12.41 -12.41
C PHE A 88 29.90 -13.27 -13.40
N VAL A 89 28.58 -13.31 -13.26
CA VAL A 89 27.67 -14.03 -14.16
C VAL A 89 27.77 -13.47 -15.57
N LEU A 90 27.73 -12.14 -15.74
CA LEU A 90 27.85 -11.50 -17.04
C LEU A 90 29.17 -11.85 -17.73
N ARG A 91 30.30 -11.75 -17.01
CA ARG A 91 31.62 -12.14 -17.55
C ARG A 91 31.64 -13.61 -17.96
N THR A 92 31.04 -14.48 -17.16
CA THR A 92 30.95 -15.91 -17.43
C THR A 92 30.13 -16.19 -18.68
N LEU A 93 28.95 -15.55 -18.84
CA LEU A 93 28.09 -15.67 -20.01
C LEU A 93 28.76 -15.16 -21.29
N ILE A 94 29.41 -13.99 -21.23
CA ILE A 94 30.18 -13.46 -22.37
C ILE A 94 31.29 -14.44 -22.76
N GLY A 95 31.96 -15.05 -21.78
CA GLY A 95 32.95 -16.11 -22.01
C GLY A 95 32.36 -17.30 -22.77
N PHE A 96 31.15 -17.74 -22.42
CA PHE A 96 30.47 -18.85 -23.11
C PHE A 96 30.07 -18.51 -24.55
N VAL A 97 29.64 -17.27 -24.81
CA VAL A 97 29.27 -16.82 -26.17
C VAL A 97 30.49 -16.72 -27.08
N ASN A 98 31.64 -16.29 -26.54
CA ASN A 98 32.87 -16.10 -27.31
C ASN A 98 33.76 -17.36 -27.38
N ARG A 99 33.23 -18.56 -27.12
CA ARG A 99 34.07 -19.76 -26.97
C ARG A 99 34.62 -20.28 -28.30
N ASN A 100 35.85 -20.82 -28.25
CA ASN A 100 36.32 -21.85 -29.18
C ASN A 100 35.77 -23.24 -28.74
N PRO A 101 35.29 -24.11 -29.65
CA PRO A 101 34.63 -25.38 -29.29
C PRO A 101 35.47 -26.40 -28.51
N SER A 102 36.79 -26.21 -28.43
CA SER A 102 37.76 -27.17 -27.90
C SER A 102 38.37 -26.80 -26.52
N GLY A 103 37.89 -25.74 -25.86
CA GLY A 103 38.39 -25.31 -24.54
C GLY A 103 37.70 -26.01 -23.35
N ALA A 104 38.45 -26.28 -22.27
CA ALA A 104 37.92 -26.89 -21.04
C ALA A 104 37.06 -25.91 -20.24
N SER A 105 35.97 -26.37 -19.63
CA SER A 105 34.98 -25.55 -18.91
C SER A 105 35.58 -24.75 -17.74
N SER A 106 36.63 -25.25 -17.09
CA SER A 106 37.36 -24.55 -16.00
C SER A 106 38.25 -23.40 -16.47
N GLN A 107 38.54 -23.29 -17.77
CA GLN A 107 39.22 -22.12 -18.32
C GLN A 107 38.25 -20.95 -18.56
N LEU A 108 36.94 -21.23 -18.64
CA LEU A 108 35.88 -20.25 -18.88
C LEU A 108 35.28 -19.69 -17.59
N VAL A 109 35.10 -20.51 -16.56
CA VAL A 109 34.48 -20.13 -15.29
C VAL A 109 35.57 -19.90 -14.24
N THR A 110 35.96 -18.64 -14.00
CA THR A 110 36.93 -18.31 -12.94
C THR A 110 36.39 -18.62 -11.54
N ARG A 111 37.25 -19.00 -10.59
CA ARG A 111 36.87 -19.11 -9.16
C ARG A 111 36.28 -17.78 -8.68
N TYR A 112 35.10 -17.83 -8.06
CA TYR A 112 34.42 -16.62 -7.59
C TYR A 112 35.21 -15.85 -6.53
N THR A 113 36.03 -16.54 -5.73
CA THR A 113 36.89 -15.93 -4.71
C THR A 113 37.96 -15.00 -5.29
N ASP A 114 38.39 -15.30 -6.51
CA ASP A 114 39.50 -14.62 -7.17
C ASP A 114 38.96 -13.49 -8.07
N TYR A 115 37.66 -13.50 -8.32
CA TYR A 115 36.97 -12.46 -9.06
C TYR A 115 36.86 -11.17 -8.25
N LYS A 116 37.57 -10.14 -8.72
CA LYS A 116 37.52 -8.79 -8.16
C LYS A 116 37.31 -7.79 -9.27
N ILE A 117 36.48 -6.79 -9.00
CA ILE A 117 36.41 -5.60 -9.83
C ILE A 117 37.34 -4.51 -9.28
N SER A 118 37.69 -3.54 -10.11
CA SER A 118 38.52 -2.40 -9.69
C SER A 118 37.76 -1.54 -8.68
N VAL A 119 38.49 -0.77 -7.86
CA VAL A 119 37.90 0.06 -6.79
C VAL A 119 36.89 1.07 -7.36
N PRO A 120 37.19 1.83 -8.44
CA PRO A 120 36.23 2.78 -9.00
C PRO A 120 34.97 2.09 -9.52
N HIS A 121 35.12 0.95 -10.21
CA HIS A 121 33.98 0.19 -10.73
C HIS A 121 33.13 -0.41 -9.60
N PHE A 122 33.75 -0.81 -8.47
CA PHE A 122 33.01 -1.28 -7.31
C PHE A 122 32.16 -0.19 -6.66
N ALA A 123 32.73 1.00 -6.49
CA ALA A 123 32.04 2.16 -5.93
C ALA A 123 30.87 2.59 -6.84
N ILE A 124 31.14 2.78 -8.13
CA ILE A 124 30.09 3.09 -9.13
C ILE A 124 29.00 2.03 -9.08
N TRP A 125 29.36 0.74 -9.07
CA TRP A 125 28.37 -0.34 -9.01
C TRP A 125 27.50 -0.31 -7.75
N GLN A 126 28.01 0.10 -6.58
CA GLN A 126 27.15 0.21 -5.39
C GLN A 126 26.12 1.33 -5.55
N ILE A 127 26.52 2.47 -6.11
CA ILE A 127 25.61 3.59 -6.40
C ILE A 127 24.59 3.17 -7.47
N THR A 128 25.05 2.52 -8.55
CA THR A 128 24.19 2.04 -9.62
C THR A 128 23.14 1.05 -9.12
N LYS A 129 23.43 0.18 -8.14
CA LYS A 129 22.41 -0.70 -7.56
C LYS A 129 21.29 0.07 -6.88
N VAL A 130 21.63 1.07 -6.07
CA VAL A 130 20.63 1.90 -5.38
C VAL A 130 19.75 2.61 -6.41
N LEU A 131 20.36 3.19 -7.46
CA LEU A 131 19.61 3.89 -8.52
C LEU A 131 18.75 2.94 -9.37
N LEU A 132 19.26 1.75 -9.73
CA LEU A 132 18.54 0.81 -10.58
C LEU A 132 17.45 0.04 -9.84
N PHE A 133 17.67 -0.29 -8.56
CA PHE A 133 16.78 -1.16 -7.81
C PHE A 133 15.99 -0.43 -6.72
N GLY A 134 16.28 0.84 -6.44
CA GLY A 134 15.62 1.61 -5.36
C GLY A 134 14.09 1.65 -5.47
N THR A 135 13.56 1.64 -6.69
CA THR A 135 12.11 1.58 -6.95
C THR A 135 11.44 0.33 -6.38
N PHE A 136 12.15 -0.81 -6.31
CA PHE A 136 11.63 -2.04 -5.70
C PHE A 136 11.58 -1.99 -4.16
N PHE A 137 12.12 -0.94 -3.56
CA PHE A 137 12.14 -0.71 -2.11
C PHE A 137 11.36 0.54 -1.70
N VAL A 138 10.51 1.06 -2.59
CA VAL A 138 9.64 2.18 -2.25
C VAL A 138 8.59 1.70 -1.25
N ASN A 139 8.57 2.36 -0.10
CA ASN A 139 7.53 2.24 0.91
C ASN A 139 7.30 3.64 1.46
N ILE A 140 6.21 4.28 1.03
CA ILE A 140 5.94 5.68 1.36
C ILE A 140 5.81 5.91 2.87
N MET A 141 5.15 4.99 3.58
CA MET A 141 4.96 5.06 5.03
C MET A 141 6.29 5.00 5.77
N PHE A 142 7.18 4.07 5.38
CA PHE A 142 8.53 3.99 5.93
C PHE A 142 9.32 5.27 5.68
N GLY A 143 9.28 5.80 4.45
CA GLY A 143 9.98 7.03 4.08
C GLY A 143 9.50 8.24 4.89
N PHE A 144 8.19 8.34 5.10
CA PHE A 144 7.58 9.39 5.90
C PHE A 144 7.99 9.29 7.38
N ALA A 145 7.83 8.11 7.99
CA ALA A 145 8.22 7.87 9.37
C ALA A 145 9.73 8.03 9.61
N ALA A 146 10.56 7.61 8.65
CA ALA A 146 12.01 7.80 8.74
C ALA A 146 12.40 9.28 8.79
N MET A 147 11.77 10.11 7.95
CA MET A 147 11.97 11.56 7.97
C MET A 147 11.47 12.18 9.29
N TYR A 148 10.28 11.79 9.74
CA TYR A 148 9.70 12.24 11.00
C TYR A 148 10.63 11.99 12.20
N VAL A 149 11.30 10.82 12.24
CA VAL A 149 12.28 10.46 13.27
C VAL A 149 13.61 11.22 13.10
N ILE A 150 14.07 11.44 11.87
CA ILE A 150 15.27 12.24 11.58
C ILE A 150 15.10 13.68 12.08
N ASP A 151 13.89 14.21 12.01
CA ASP A 151 13.54 15.54 12.51
C ASP A 151 13.45 15.62 14.05
N GLY A 152 13.66 14.50 14.74
CA GLY A 152 13.77 14.42 16.20
C GLY A 152 12.50 14.01 16.93
N ASN A 153 11.45 13.62 16.21
CA ASN A 153 10.22 13.11 16.82
C ASN A 153 10.36 11.64 17.23
N ASP A 154 9.55 11.20 18.19
CA ASP A 154 9.55 9.81 18.68
C ASP A 154 8.42 8.98 18.08
N LEU A 155 8.74 7.73 17.74
CA LEU A 155 7.81 6.68 17.31
C LEU A 155 7.92 5.43 18.20
N GLY A 156 8.43 5.58 19.42
CA GLY A 156 8.60 4.50 20.38
C GLY A 156 9.75 3.56 20.07
N ILE A 157 10.76 4.02 19.32
CA ILE A 157 11.91 3.19 18.90
C ILE A 157 12.68 2.67 20.11
N GLU A 158 12.79 3.50 21.15
CA GLU A 158 13.42 3.16 22.43
C GLU A 158 12.73 1.99 23.16
N ASN A 159 11.43 1.78 22.92
CA ASN A 159 10.67 0.71 23.54
C ASN A 159 10.79 -0.63 22.80
N ILE A 160 11.32 -0.65 21.57
CA ILE A 160 11.44 -1.88 20.75
C ILE A 160 12.24 -2.96 21.48
N THR A 161 13.23 -2.62 22.30
CA THR A 161 14.03 -3.63 23.02
C THR A 161 13.21 -4.49 23.98
N ASN A 162 12.04 -4.00 24.43
CA ASN A 162 11.14 -4.76 25.29
C ASN A 162 10.62 -6.02 24.59
N ILE A 163 10.52 -6.01 23.25
CA ILE A 163 9.98 -7.14 22.47
C ILE A 163 10.74 -8.45 22.73
N PHE A 164 12.05 -8.39 22.93
CA PHE A 164 12.89 -9.56 23.15
C PHE A 164 12.65 -10.25 24.50
N SER A 165 12.02 -9.55 25.44
CA SER A 165 11.68 -10.10 26.75
C SER A 165 10.29 -10.76 26.80
N LEU A 166 9.36 -10.33 25.93
CA LEU A 166 7.95 -10.73 26.01
C LEU A 166 7.73 -12.26 26.02
N PRO A 167 8.39 -13.05 25.15
CA PRO A 167 8.17 -14.50 25.14
C PRO A 167 8.67 -15.22 26.40
N PHE A 168 9.55 -14.59 27.20
CA PHE A 168 10.24 -15.21 28.32
C PHE A 168 9.69 -14.80 29.69
N VAL A 169 8.67 -13.95 29.72
CA VAL A 169 8.00 -13.52 30.94
C VAL A 169 6.63 -14.19 31.01
N ASN A 170 6.18 -14.52 32.22
CA ASN A 170 4.77 -14.83 32.47
C ASN A 170 4.09 -13.50 32.82
N PRO A 171 3.28 -12.92 31.92
CA PRO A 171 2.64 -11.63 32.17
C PRO A 171 1.63 -11.72 33.33
N PRO A 172 1.17 -10.59 33.88
CA PRO A 172 0.05 -10.56 34.82
C PRO A 172 -1.26 -11.01 34.13
N THR A 173 -2.27 -11.32 34.94
CA THR A 173 -3.63 -11.67 34.47
C THR A 173 -4.50 -10.45 34.14
N ASP A 174 -3.91 -9.26 34.08
CA ASP A 174 -4.52 -8.03 33.61
C ASP A 174 -3.79 -7.51 32.37
N HIS A 175 -4.32 -6.50 31.69
CA HIS A 175 -3.72 -5.93 30.49
C HIS A 175 -2.67 -4.84 30.74
N SER A 176 -2.17 -4.67 31.98
CA SER A 176 -1.22 -3.59 32.32
C SER A 176 0.12 -3.76 31.61
N TYR A 177 0.57 -5.01 31.44
CA TYR A 177 1.87 -5.32 30.87
C TYR A 177 1.96 -4.96 29.38
N SER A 178 0.94 -5.30 28.58
CA SER A 178 0.89 -4.88 27.17
C SER A 178 0.69 -3.38 27.02
N THR A 179 -0.07 -2.75 27.93
CA THR A 179 -0.23 -1.29 27.96
C THR A 179 1.11 -0.58 28.17
N GLU A 180 1.96 -1.08 29.07
CA GLU A 180 3.26 -0.47 29.37
C GLU A 180 4.35 -0.84 28.35
N LYS A 181 4.38 -2.09 27.87
CA LYS A 181 5.50 -2.62 27.10
C LYS A 181 5.24 -2.74 25.60
N VAL A 182 3.99 -2.88 25.17
CA VAL A 182 3.61 -3.13 23.77
C VAL A 182 3.05 -1.89 23.10
N ILE A 183 2.06 -1.24 23.70
CA ILE A 183 1.41 -0.06 23.09
C ILE A 183 2.44 1.02 22.69
N PRO A 184 3.44 1.39 23.53
CA PRO A 184 4.40 2.42 23.17
C PRO A 184 5.28 2.08 21.97
N MET A 185 5.46 0.80 21.63
CA MET A 185 6.27 0.38 20.47
C MET A 185 5.44 0.16 19.19
N ILE A 186 4.10 0.21 19.27
CA ILE A 186 3.21 -0.01 18.12
C ILE A 186 3.59 0.88 16.93
N PRO A 187 3.79 2.21 17.06
CA PRO A 187 4.10 3.06 15.91
C PRO A 187 5.32 2.56 15.10
N ALA A 188 6.42 2.23 15.78
CA ALA A 188 7.59 1.66 15.13
C ALA A 188 7.36 0.24 14.58
N LEU A 189 6.60 -0.60 15.28
CA LEU A 189 6.27 -1.96 14.84
C LEU A 189 5.36 -1.99 13.61
N LEU A 190 4.55 -0.95 13.40
CA LEU A 190 3.71 -0.81 12.20
C LEU A 190 4.51 -0.30 11.00
N ILE A 191 5.31 0.76 11.17
CA ILE A 191 5.86 1.51 10.03
C ILE A 191 7.34 1.25 9.79
N LEU A 192 8.17 1.17 10.84
CA LEU A 192 9.63 1.15 10.70
C LEU A 192 10.20 -0.27 10.65
N VAL A 193 9.77 -1.12 11.58
CA VAL A 193 10.39 -2.42 11.82
C VAL A 193 10.15 -3.41 10.67
N PRO A 194 8.92 -3.61 10.14
CA PRO A 194 8.68 -4.63 9.13
C PRO A 194 9.50 -4.41 7.84
N PRO A 195 9.57 -3.19 7.26
CA PRO A 195 10.43 -2.94 6.10
C PRO A 195 11.92 -3.20 6.39
N LEU A 196 12.41 -2.84 7.59
CA LEU A 196 13.79 -3.08 8.01
C LEU A 196 14.11 -4.57 8.14
N LEU A 197 13.22 -5.36 8.75
CA LEU A 197 13.35 -6.82 8.80
C LEU A 197 13.42 -7.41 7.39
N GLY A 198 12.54 -6.97 6.49
CA GLY A 198 12.53 -7.40 5.09
C GLY A 198 13.87 -7.16 4.38
N VAL A 199 14.42 -5.94 4.45
CA VAL A 199 15.67 -5.62 3.76
C VAL A 199 16.90 -6.25 4.39
N ILE A 200 16.94 -6.42 5.73
CA ILE A 200 18.01 -7.14 6.41
C ILE A 200 17.97 -8.63 6.03
N GLY A 201 16.77 -9.24 6.01
CA GLY A 201 16.58 -10.61 5.56
C GLY A 201 17.04 -10.82 4.12
N LEU A 202 16.65 -9.92 3.21
CA LEU A 202 17.11 -9.95 1.81
C LEU A 202 18.64 -9.80 1.71
N ARG A 203 19.23 -8.89 2.49
CA ARG A 203 20.70 -8.72 2.55
C ARG A 203 21.40 -10.02 2.94
N LEU A 204 20.91 -10.70 3.98
CA LEU A 204 21.44 -11.99 4.43
C LEU A 204 21.29 -13.04 3.32
N LEU A 205 20.13 -13.13 2.69
CA LEU A 205 19.90 -14.06 1.57
C LEU A 205 20.89 -13.81 0.42
N LEU A 206 21.07 -12.57 -0.01
CA LEU A 206 21.93 -12.24 -1.14
C LEU A 206 23.42 -12.43 -0.82
N PHE A 207 23.89 -11.89 0.30
CA PHE A 207 25.33 -11.83 0.61
C PHE A 207 25.86 -12.99 1.42
N ILE A 208 25.01 -13.69 2.16
CA ILE A 208 25.39 -14.91 2.89
C ILE A 208 24.91 -16.13 2.10
N GLY A 209 23.64 -16.17 1.67
CA GLY A 209 23.12 -17.28 0.89
C GLY A 209 23.72 -17.38 -0.52
N VAL A 210 23.25 -16.53 -1.43
CA VAL A 210 23.58 -16.63 -2.86
C VAL A 210 25.08 -16.50 -3.10
N HIS A 211 25.74 -15.52 -2.46
CA HIS A 211 27.17 -15.30 -2.62
C HIS A 211 28.03 -16.53 -2.28
N TYR A 212 27.73 -17.19 -1.16
CA TYR A 212 28.50 -18.36 -0.75
C TYR A 212 28.10 -19.62 -1.54
N ILE A 213 26.87 -19.71 -2.04
CA ILE A 213 26.49 -20.76 -3.01
C ILE A 213 27.32 -20.64 -4.29
N PHE A 214 27.45 -19.44 -4.87
CA PHE A 214 28.31 -19.22 -6.03
C PHE A 214 29.78 -19.57 -5.74
N LYS A 215 30.26 -19.23 -4.55
CA LYS A 215 31.60 -19.62 -4.10
C LYS A 215 31.77 -21.14 -4.05
N VAL A 216 30.79 -21.87 -3.52
CA VAL A 216 30.80 -23.34 -3.46
C VAL A 216 30.78 -23.94 -4.85
N ILE A 217 29.86 -23.51 -5.72
CA ILE A 217 29.72 -24.04 -7.10
C ILE A 217 31.01 -23.83 -7.90
N THR A 218 31.57 -22.62 -7.88
CA THR A 218 32.77 -22.31 -8.66
C THR A 218 34.01 -23.03 -8.12
N SER A 219 34.11 -23.18 -6.80
CA SER A 219 35.18 -24.00 -6.18
C SER A 219 35.04 -25.48 -6.56
N TYR A 220 33.81 -26.00 -6.58
CA TYR A 220 33.52 -27.37 -6.99
C TYR A 220 33.93 -27.62 -8.45
N ILE A 221 33.57 -26.74 -9.38
CA ILE A 221 33.96 -26.86 -10.81
C ILE A 221 35.49 -26.91 -10.94
N HIS A 222 36.22 -26.02 -10.28
CA HIS A 222 37.68 -26.00 -10.36
C HIS A 222 38.32 -27.24 -9.71
N ASP A 223 37.96 -27.54 -8.47
CA ASP A 223 38.56 -28.64 -7.71
C ASP A 223 38.23 -30.01 -8.35
N THR A 224 37.08 -30.16 -9.03
CA THR A 224 36.78 -31.38 -9.81
C THR A 224 37.62 -31.48 -11.08
N THR A 225 37.84 -30.38 -11.80
CA THR A 225 38.76 -30.40 -12.96
C THR A 225 40.22 -30.63 -12.57
N GLU A 226 40.61 -30.26 -11.36
CA GLU A 226 41.94 -30.52 -10.78
C GLU A 226 42.03 -31.92 -10.11
N GLY A 227 40.94 -32.69 -10.11
CA GLY A 227 40.87 -34.05 -9.55
C GLY A 227 40.88 -34.13 -8.01
N LYS A 228 40.66 -33.02 -7.30
CA LYS A 228 40.74 -32.93 -5.82
C LYS A 228 39.51 -32.26 -5.20
N PRO A 229 38.28 -32.76 -5.41
CA PRO A 229 37.07 -32.13 -4.86
C PRO A 229 37.04 -32.17 -3.33
N LYS A 230 36.79 -31.01 -2.70
CA LYS A 230 36.72 -30.84 -1.24
C LYS A 230 35.28 -30.80 -0.73
N TYR A 231 34.53 -31.90 -0.92
CA TYR A 231 33.11 -32.00 -0.55
C TYR A 231 32.81 -31.54 0.87
N LEU A 232 33.65 -31.86 1.86
CA LEU A 232 33.46 -31.46 3.25
C LEU A 232 33.49 -29.92 3.45
N SER A 233 34.31 -29.21 2.66
CA SER A 233 34.35 -27.74 2.70
C SER A 233 33.09 -27.11 2.10
N TYR A 234 32.50 -27.77 1.10
CA TYR A 234 31.27 -27.31 0.45
C TYR A 234 30.07 -27.50 1.37
N THR A 235 29.94 -28.69 1.98
CA THR A 235 28.87 -28.98 2.93
C THR A 235 28.94 -28.08 4.15
N SER A 236 30.13 -27.86 4.73
CA SER A 236 30.33 -26.89 5.82
C SER A 236 29.81 -25.51 5.47
N THR A 237 30.10 -25.02 4.26
CA THR A 237 29.66 -23.68 3.83
C THR A 237 28.14 -23.63 3.68
N LEU A 238 27.53 -24.64 3.06
CA LEU A 238 26.06 -24.71 2.92
C LEU A 238 25.37 -24.82 4.27
N GLU A 239 25.93 -25.58 5.21
CA GLU A 239 25.40 -25.73 6.57
C GLU A 239 25.46 -24.41 7.35
N ALA A 240 26.52 -23.61 7.19
CA ALA A 240 26.55 -22.26 7.77
C ALA A 240 25.46 -21.36 7.20
N ILE A 241 25.18 -21.44 5.90
CA ILE A 241 24.11 -20.66 5.28
C ILE A 241 22.76 -21.04 5.88
N ILE A 242 22.48 -22.35 5.99
CA ILE A 242 21.24 -22.85 6.60
C ILE A 242 21.16 -22.42 8.06
N GLY A 243 22.24 -22.57 8.84
CA GLY A 243 22.30 -22.16 10.24
C GLY A 243 22.02 -20.67 10.43
N ILE A 244 22.59 -19.80 9.60
CA ILE A 244 22.31 -18.34 9.64
C ILE A 244 20.86 -18.06 9.28
N GLY A 245 20.30 -18.76 8.29
CA GLY A 245 18.89 -18.64 7.92
C GLY A 245 17.95 -19.05 9.08
N VAL A 246 18.27 -20.13 9.79
CA VAL A 246 17.50 -20.59 10.96
C VAL A 246 17.62 -19.59 12.13
N ILE A 247 18.81 -19.04 12.38
CA ILE A 247 18.99 -17.98 13.40
C ILE A 247 18.18 -16.73 13.05
N TRP A 248 18.17 -16.34 11.76
CA TRP A 248 17.36 -15.22 11.29
C TRP A 248 15.87 -15.50 11.45
N ALA A 249 15.40 -16.70 11.14
CA ALA A 249 14.02 -17.11 11.40
C ALA A 249 13.68 -17.02 12.91
N ALA A 250 14.55 -17.55 13.78
CA ALA A 250 14.39 -17.44 15.24
C ALA A 250 14.32 -15.98 15.72
N PHE A 251 15.09 -15.07 15.11
CA PHE A 251 15.03 -13.64 15.40
C PHE A 251 13.69 -13.01 14.97
N ASN A 252 13.12 -13.41 13.84
CA ASN A 252 11.82 -12.90 13.40
C ASN A 252 10.66 -13.41 14.27
N MET A 253 10.82 -14.54 14.97
CA MET A 253 9.81 -15.05 15.90
C MET A 253 9.57 -14.16 17.13
N PHE A 254 10.37 -13.10 17.34
CA PHE A 254 10.07 -12.05 18.31
C PHE A 254 9.01 -11.05 17.81
N PHE A 255 8.84 -10.93 16.50
CA PHE A 255 7.95 -9.98 15.82
C PHE A 255 6.76 -10.75 15.24
N VAL A 256 5.88 -11.24 16.11
CA VAL A 256 4.70 -12.03 15.76
C VAL A 256 3.46 -11.47 16.44
N ASP A 257 2.30 -11.70 15.85
CA ASP A 257 0.99 -11.26 16.34
C ASP A 257 0.51 -12.00 17.59
N ASN A 258 1.07 -13.18 17.88
CA ASN A 258 0.66 -14.05 18.97
C ASN A 258 1.85 -14.57 19.77
N ILE A 259 1.85 -14.31 21.08
CA ILE A 259 2.81 -14.85 22.04
C ILE A 259 2.03 -15.61 23.11
N ASP A 260 2.44 -16.85 23.37
CA ASP A 260 1.82 -17.74 24.34
C ASP A 260 2.86 -18.41 25.25
N TYR A 261 2.37 -19.32 26.10
CA TYR A 261 3.18 -20.09 27.04
C TYR A 261 4.24 -20.98 26.37
N ASN A 262 4.13 -21.25 25.06
CA ASN A 262 5.03 -22.10 24.28
C ASN A 262 6.06 -21.30 23.46
N SER A 263 5.83 -20.01 23.20
CA SER A 263 6.70 -19.19 22.37
C SER A 263 8.18 -19.25 22.80
N LYS A 264 8.49 -19.25 24.10
CA LYS A 264 9.86 -19.40 24.60
C LYS A 264 10.56 -20.68 24.14
N TYR A 265 9.85 -21.80 24.10
CA TYR A 265 10.42 -23.08 23.68
C TYR A 265 10.62 -23.11 22.16
N ALA A 266 9.67 -22.55 21.40
CA ALA A 266 9.79 -22.45 19.95
C ALA A 266 10.97 -21.56 19.54
N ILE A 267 11.10 -20.37 20.13
CA ILE A 267 12.19 -19.43 19.87
C ILE A 267 13.52 -20.04 20.32
N GLY A 268 13.61 -20.50 21.57
CA GLY A 268 14.82 -21.10 22.12
C GLY A 268 15.28 -22.34 21.35
N GLY A 269 14.34 -23.23 21.01
CA GLY A 269 14.60 -24.42 20.19
C GLY A 269 15.15 -24.08 18.82
N THR A 270 14.56 -23.10 18.13
CA THR A 270 15.02 -22.65 16.81
C THR A 270 16.41 -22.04 16.88
N PHE A 271 16.72 -21.24 17.90
CA PHE A 271 18.09 -20.76 18.14
C PHE A 271 19.08 -21.90 18.39
N VAL A 272 18.73 -22.90 19.21
CA VAL A 272 19.61 -24.04 19.49
C VAL A 272 19.89 -24.84 18.22
N VAL A 273 18.90 -25.07 17.35
CA VAL A 273 19.10 -25.69 16.02
C VAL A 273 20.04 -24.84 15.17
N GLY A 274 19.80 -23.53 15.10
CA GLY A 274 20.63 -22.59 14.34
C GLY A 274 22.09 -22.60 14.80
N PHE A 275 22.33 -22.50 16.12
CA PHE A 275 23.68 -22.54 16.69
C PHE A 275 24.35 -23.91 16.52
N ALA A 276 23.60 -25.01 16.62
CA ALA A 276 24.13 -26.34 16.35
C ALA A 276 24.63 -26.48 14.90
N LEU A 277 23.87 -25.99 13.92
CA LEU A 277 24.28 -25.97 12.51
C LEU A 277 25.55 -25.13 12.29
N ILE A 278 25.66 -23.98 12.96
CA ILE A 278 26.88 -23.15 12.90
C ILE A 278 28.06 -23.86 13.54
N ALA A 279 27.88 -24.52 14.69
CA ALA A 279 28.93 -25.29 15.33
C ALA A 279 29.43 -26.42 14.42
N PHE A 280 28.52 -27.20 13.83
CA PHE A 280 28.87 -28.25 12.87
C PHE A 280 29.62 -27.71 11.66
N SER A 281 29.19 -26.56 11.11
CA SER A 281 29.88 -25.89 10.02
C SER A 281 31.31 -25.52 10.39
N ILE A 282 31.54 -24.95 11.58
CA ILE A 282 32.87 -24.57 12.07
C ILE A 282 33.76 -25.81 12.24
N PHE A 283 33.26 -26.87 12.87
CA PHE A 283 34.03 -28.11 13.07
C PHE A 283 34.42 -28.75 11.74
N ASP A 284 33.51 -28.77 10.76
CA ASP A 284 33.79 -29.31 9.44
C ASP A 284 34.82 -28.48 8.68
N ARG A 285 34.76 -27.16 8.82
CA ARG A 285 35.74 -26.26 8.21
C ARG A 285 37.15 -26.47 8.77
N LEU A 286 37.26 -26.88 10.03
CA LEU A 286 38.54 -27.26 10.64
C LEU A 286 39.02 -28.62 10.10
N LYS A 287 38.13 -29.63 10.08
CA LYS A 287 38.44 -30.98 9.57
C LYS A 287 38.73 -31.00 8.07
N SER A 288 38.12 -30.11 7.28
CA SER A 288 38.29 -30.03 5.83
C SER A 288 39.70 -29.63 5.40
N ARG A 289 40.57 -29.25 6.35
CA ARG A 289 42.01 -29.07 6.10
C ARG A 289 42.73 -30.40 5.83
N VAL A 290 42.17 -31.51 6.32
CA VAL A 290 42.77 -32.86 6.25
C VAL A 290 41.87 -33.83 5.49
N LEU A 291 40.54 -33.75 5.67
CA LEU A 291 39.55 -34.65 5.08
C LEU A 291 38.83 -34.02 3.88
N THR A 292 38.59 -34.80 2.83
CA THR A 292 37.88 -34.34 1.61
C THR A 292 36.39 -34.68 1.62
N HIS A 293 36.00 -35.79 2.26
CA HIS A 293 34.63 -36.28 2.33
C HIS A 293 34.11 -36.30 3.77
N MET A 294 32.80 -36.15 3.91
CA MET A 294 32.12 -36.31 5.19
C MET A 294 31.98 -37.80 5.52
N LEU A 295 32.30 -38.17 6.76
CA LEU A 295 32.12 -39.54 7.26
C LEU A 295 30.63 -39.81 7.48
N LYS A 296 30.14 -41.01 7.16
CA LYS A 296 28.73 -41.40 7.36
C LYS A 296 28.26 -41.13 8.80
N ARG A 297 29.10 -41.45 9.79
CA ARG A 297 28.83 -41.20 11.21
C ARG A 297 28.56 -39.72 11.51
N ASP A 298 29.34 -38.82 10.93
CA ASP A 298 29.21 -37.38 11.18
C ASP A 298 27.90 -36.83 10.58
N VAL A 299 27.40 -37.42 9.49
CA VAL A 299 26.06 -37.12 8.94
C VAL A 299 24.95 -37.55 9.90
N TYR A 300 25.02 -38.80 10.38
CA TYR A 300 24.02 -39.33 11.32
C TYR A 300 23.97 -38.53 12.62
N ILE A 301 25.13 -38.11 13.15
CA ILE A 301 25.18 -37.29 14.37
C ILE A 301 24.38 -36.00 14.18
N ARG A 302 24.54 -35.28 13.05
CA ARG A 302 23.83 -34.02 12.81
C ARG A 302 22.33 -34.20 12.70
N ILE A 303 21.91 -35.15 11.86
CA ILE A 303 20.49 -35.44 11.65
C ILE A 303 19.88 -35.81 13.00
N PHE A 304 20.52 -36.70 13.75
CA PHE A 304 20.05 -37.10 15.06
C PHE A 304 20.07 -35.95 16.08
N THR A 305 21.06 -35.06 16.06
CA THR A 305 21.10 -33.87 16.92
C THR A 305 19.94 -32.92 16.61
N ILE A 306 19.71 -32.58 15.35
CA ILE A 306 18.62 -31.67 14.95
C ILE A 306 17.26 -32.31 15.29
N VAL A 307 17.08 -33.59 14.95
CA VAL A 307 15.87 -34.34 15.29
C VAL A 307 15.69 -34.43 16.80
N ALA A 308 16.76 -34.69 17.57
CA ALA A 308 16.68 -34.74 19.03
C ALA A 308 16.30 -33.39 19.62
N ILE A 309 16.86 -32.26 19.14
CA ILE A 309 16.46 -30.92 19.59
C ILE A 309 14.97 -30.68 19.26
N ALA A 310 14.54 -30.96 18.03
CA ALA A 310 13.16 -30.79 17.60
C ALA A 310 12.19 -31.67 18.42
N VAL A 311 12.56 -32.91 18.72
CA VAL A 311 11.79 -33.83 19.56
C VAL A 311 11.75 -33.32 21.00
N VAL A 312 12.86 -32.87 21.58
CA VAL A 312 12.89 -32.34 22.95
C VAL A 312 12.01 -31.09 23.06
N VAL A 313 12.12 -30.16 22.10
CA VAL A 313 11.30 -28.94 22.04
C VAL A 313 9.83 -29.29 21.84
N GLY A 314 9.52 -30.20 20.91
CA GLY A 314 8.16 -30.66 20.64
C GLY A 314 7.53 -31.37 21.85
N ILE A 315 8.29 -32.20 22.56
CA ILE A 315 7.86 -32.83 23.82
C ILE A 315 7.62 -31.75 24.88
N ALA A 316 8.54 -30.80 25.05
CA ALA A 316 8.39 -29.72 26.03
C ALA A 316 7.12 -28.91 25.77
N MET A 317 6.89 -28.50 24.51
CA MET A 317 5.69 -27.78 24.09
C MET A 317 4.43 -28.63 24.26
N SER A 318 4.47 -29.91 23.89
CA SER A 318 3.32 -30.83 24.03
C SER A 318 2.95 -31.08 25.50
N VAL A 319 3.94 -31.26 26.38
CA VAL A 319 3.73 -31.37 27.82
C VAL A 319 3.13 -30.07 28.35
N ASN A 320 3.68 -28.92 27.93
CA ASN A 320 3.21 -27.63 28.38
C ASN A 320 1.77 -27.34 27.92
N THR A 321 1.42 -27.68 26.67
CA THR A 321 0.05 -27.64 26.16
C THR A 321 -0.86 -28.59 26.90
N SER A 322 -0.42 -29.82 27.21
CA SER A 322 -1.22 -30.76 28.00
C SER A 322 -1.49 -30.26 29.42
N ILE A 323 -0.53 -29.57 30.05
CA ILE A 323 -0.74 -28.93 31.35
C ILE A 323 -1.70 -27.75 31.20
N ALA A 324 -1.51 -26.92 30.16
CA ALA A 324 -2.38 -25.80 29.86
C ALA A 324 -3.82 -26.25 29.59
N ASP A 325 -4.06 -27.39 28.95
CA ASP A 325 -5.43 -27.89 28.76
C ASP A 325 -6.10 -28.30 30.07
N ALA A 326 -5.34 -28.81 31.05
CA ALA A 326 -5.84 -29.08 32.39
C ALA A 326 -6.01 -27.81 33.26
N LYS A 327 -5.23 -26.76 32.98
CA LYS A 327 -5.14 -25.50 33.73
C LYS A 327 -5.27 -24.29 32.80
N LYS A 328 -6.34 -24.26 32.00
CA LYS A 328 -6.48 -23.31 30.86
C LYS A 328 -6.36 -21.86 31.29
N ILE A 329 -7.08 -21.48 32.34
CA ILE A 329 -7.09 -20.13 32.89
C ILE A 329 -5.69 -19.72 33.39
N GLU A 330 -5.02 -20.57 34.17
CA GLU A 330 -3.70 -20.26 34.74
C GLU A 330 -2.61 -20.09 33.65
N TYR A 331 -2.67 -20.89 32.58
CA TYR A 331 -1.64 -20.89 31.53
C TYR A 331 -1.93 -19.94 30.38
N LEU A 332 -3.18 -19.86 29.92
CA LEU A 332 -3.58 -19.04 28.77
C LEU A 332 -4.07 -17.66 29.22
N GLY A 333 -4.65 -17.56 30.41
CA GLY A 333 -5.26 -16.32 30.91
C GLY A 333 -4.32 -15.11 30.89
N PRO A 334 -3.06 -15.22 31.38
CA PRO A 334 -2.10 -14.12 31.28
C PRO A 334 -1.89 -13.57 29.87
N TYR A 335 -1.86 -14.44 28.86
CA TYR A 335 -1.62 -14.06 27.46
C TYR A 335 -2.89 -13.50 26.81
N ASN A 336 -4.05 -14.10 27.10
CA ASN A 336 -5.34 -13.56 26.64
C ASN A 336 -5.64 -12.19 27.26
N ALA A 337 -5.25 -11.95 28.52
CA ALA A 337 -5.34 -10.62 29.12
C ALA A 337 -4.56 -9.57 28.30
N GLN A 338 -3.36 -9.92 27.85
CA GLN A 338 -2.57 -9.03 27.00
C GLN A 338 -3.20 -8.82 25.62
N GLN A 339 -3.73 -9.89 25.02
CA GLN A 339 -4.47 -9.83 23.76
C GLN A 339 -5.69 -8.92 23.86
N ILE A 340 -6.49 -9.06 24.92
CA ILE A 340 -7.62 -8.16 25.19
C ILE A 340 -7.10 -6.72 25.27
N GLY A 341 -6.03 -6.46 26.01
CA GLY A 341 -5.42 -5.13 26.12
C GLY A 341 -5.04 -4.48 24.79
N VAL A 342 -4.23 -5.19 24.00
CA VAL A 342 -3.75 -4.70 22.69
C VAL A 342 -4.93 -4.49 21.75
N ASN A 343 -5.87 -5.43 21.68
CA ASN A 343 -6.98 -5.33 20.75
C ASN A 343 -8.03 -4.29 21.15
N ARG A 344 -8.21 -4.03 22.44
CA ARG A 344 -9.00 -2.87 22.90
C ARG A 344 -8.36 -1.55 22.50
N TYR A 345 -7.02 -1.46 22.52
CA TYR A 345 -6.31 -0.32 21.96
C TYR A 345 -6.48 -0.22 20.44
N LEU A 346 -6.31 -1.33 19.70
CA LEU A 346 -6.51 -1.36 18.25
C LEU A 346 -7.94 -0.95 17.87
N GLY A 347 -8.96 -1.43 18.57
CA GLY A 347 -10.37 -1.11 18.31
C GLY A 347 -10.88 0.18 18.96
N GLU A 348 -10.03 0.96 19.65
CA GLU A 348 -10.40 2.14 20.44
C GLU A 348 -11.57 1.89 21.41
N SER A 349 -11.67 0.66 21.93
CA SER A 349 -12.82 0.22 22.75
C SER A 349 -12.91 0.92 24.10
N ALA A 350 -11.86 1.62 24.54
CA ALA A 350 -11.88 2.44 25.75
C ALA A 350 -12.69 3.74 25.57
N GLN A 351 -12.94 4.17 24.33
CA GLN A 351 -13.73 5.37 24.01
C GLN A 351 -15.24 5.08 23.92
N ILE A 352 -15.65 3.81 24.04
CA ILE A 352 -17.05 3.41 23.89
C ILE A 352 -17.80 3.63 25.20
N GLU A 353 -18.87 4.43 25.15
CA GLU A 353 -19.81 4.62 26.24
C GLU A 353 -21.08 3.80 25.99
N GLU A 354 -21.46 2.99 26.97
CA GLU A 354 -22.69 2.18 26.91
C GLU A 354 -23.87 2.91 27.56
N HIS A 355 -24.95 3.07 26.80
CA HIS A 355 -26.22 3.57 27.32
C HIS A 355 -27.28 2.48 27.26
N ILE A 356 -27.79 2.06 28.43
CA ILE A 356 -28.87 1.09 28.53
C ILE A 356 -30.20 1.84 28.50
N HIS A 357 -30.97 1.66 27.43
CA HIS A 357 -32.32 2.19 27.29
C HIS A 357 -33.36 1.13 27.66
N ASP A 358 -34.12 1.36 28.73
CA ASP A 358 -35.28 0.53 29.07
C ASP A 358 -36.53 1.07 28.35
N VAL A 359 -36.73 0.60 27.11
CA VAL A 359 -37.83 1.04 26.25
C VAL A 359 -39.14 0.44 26.76
N THR A 360 -39.86 1.20 27.59
CA THR A 360 -41.20 0.82 28.06
C THR A 360 -42.28 1.35 27.12
N LEU A 361 -43.11 0.44 26.58
CA LEU A 361 -44.26 0.82 25.77
C LEU A 361 -45.37 1.38 26.69
N LYS A 362 -45.66 2.67 26.56
CA LYS A 362 -46.80 3.31 27.23
C LYS A 362 -47.97 3.34 26.25
N SER A 363 -49.11 2.76 26.64
CA SER A 363 -50.34 2.89 25.87
C SER A 363 -50.92 4.28 26.05
N ILE A 364 -51.31 4.90 24.94
CA ILE A 364 -52.03 6.17 24.90
C ILE A 364 -53.47 5.93 24.42
N SER A 365 -54.42 6.74 24.90
CA SER A 365 -55.79 6.68 24.42
C SER A 365 -55.87 7.17 22.98
N PRO A 366 -56.73 6.58 22.10
CA PRO A 366 -56.89 7.04 20.72
C PRO A 366 -57.17 8.54 20.59
N ASN A 367 -57.90 9.12 21.54
CA ASN A 367 -58.25 10.54 21.53
C ASN A 367 -57.05 11.47 21.86
N GLN A 368 -55.95 10.92 22.37
CA GLN A 368 -54.74 11.67 22.74
C GLN A 368 -53.62 11.51 21.69
N ILE A 369 -53.80 10.70 20.65
CA ILE A 369 -52.77 10.45 19.62
C ILE A 369 -52.35 11.74 18.94
N GLY A 370 -53.31 12.60 18.54
CA GLY A 370 -53.00 13.87 17.87
C GLY A 370 -52.09 14.77 18.71
N GLN A 371 -52.48 15.03 19.96
CA GLN A 371 -51.67 15.81 20.89
C GLN A 371 -50.31 15.16 21.16
N TYR A 372 -50.26 13.82 21.28
CA TYR A 372 -49.00 13.12 21.51
C TYR A 372 -48.04 13.23 20.32
N ILE A 373 -48.54 13.26 19.08
CA ILE A 373 -47.72 13.51 17.90
C ILE A 373 -47.18 14.94 17.91
N GLU A 374 -48.02 15.93 18.19
CA GLU A 374 -47.61 17.34 18.29
C GLU A 374 -46.58 17.55 19.42
N ASP A 375 -46.80 16.95 20.58
CA ASP A 375 -45.92 17.07 21.75
C ASP A 375 -44.53 16.43 21.53
N ASN A 376 -44.39 15.55 20.54
CA ASN A 376 -43.13 14.84 20.22
C ASN A 376 -42.71 15.06 18.76
N GLU A 377 -43.16 16.16 18.13
CA GLU A 377 -42.87 16.45 16.73
C GLU A 377 -41.36 16.49 16.47
N ASP A 378 -40.59 17.05 17.40
CA ASP A 378 -39.13 17.15 17.37
C ASP A 378 -38.42 15.81 17.18
N VAL A 379 -38.93 14.75 17.83
CA VAL A 379 -38.39 13.39 17.70
C VAL A 379 -38.94 12.73 16.44
N LEU A 380 -40.25 12.84 16.20
CA LEU A 380 -40.93 12.15 15.10
C LEU A 380 -40.48 12.66 13.73
N SER A 381 -40.18 13.97 13.60
CA SER A 381 -39.64 14.56 12.38
C SER A 381 -38.20 14.14 12.07
N GLY A 382 -37.49 13.56 13.05
CA GLY A 382 -36.15 13.00 12.87
C GLY A 382 -36.15 11.51 12.50
N ILE A 383 -37.31 10.84 12.56
CA ILE A 383 -37.39 9.40 12.26
C ILE A 383 -37.33 9.20 10.75
N ARG A 384 -36.32 8.44 10.31
CA ARG A 384 -36.20 7.97 8.93
C ARG A 384 -37.22 6.87 8.66
N VAL A 385 -38.25 7.19 7.88
CA VAL A 385 -39.27 6.22 7.42
C VAL A 385 -38.89 5.66 6.05
N TRP A 386 -38.29 6.47 5.19
CA TRP A 386 -37.83 6.05 3.87
C TRP A 386 -36.44 5.43 3.97
N ASP A 387 -36.26 4.25 3.37
CA ASP A 387 -34.95 3.62 3.22
C ASP A 387 -34.25 4.05 1.92
N TRP A 388 -33.01 3.60 1.78
CA TRP A 388 -32.15 3.93 0.64
C TRP A 388 -32.78 3.48 -0.70
N GLU A 389 -33.35 2.28 -0.77
CA GLU A 389 -33.91 1.73 -2.00
C GLU A 389 -35.17 2.49 -2.45
N ALA A 390 -36.06 2.80 -1.49
CA ALA A 390 -37.28 3.55 -1.74
C ALA A 390 -36.98 4.99 -2.15
N ALA A 391 -36.01 5.64 -1.48
CA ALA A 391 -35.57 6.98 -1.84
C ALA A 391 -34.97 7.02 -3.25
N PHE A 392 -34.07 6.08 -3.55
CA PHE A 392 -33.47 5.96 -4.88
C PHE A 392 -34.54 5.75 -5.97
N ALA A 393 -35.49 4.83 -5.75
CA ALA A 393 -36.56 4.57 -6.71
C ALA A 393 -37.46 5.80 -6.94
N LYS A 394 -37.64 6.65 -5.93
CA LYS A 394 -38.44 7.87 -6.01
C LYS A 394 -37.69 9.03 -6.66
N LEU A 395 -36.40 9.21 -6.37
CA LEU A 395 -35.57 10.25 -6.96
C LEU A 395 -35.21 9.95 -8.41
N LYS A 396 -35.10 8.67 -8.80
CA LYS A 396 -34.60 8.30 -10.12
C LYS A 396 -35.34 8.94 -11.32
N PRO A 397 -36.69 8.96 -11.33
CA PRO A 397 -37.44 9.62 -12.38
C PRO A 397 -37.23 11.14 -12.49
N GLU A 398 -36.75 11.82 -11.44
CA GLU A 398 -36.57 13.28 -11.39
C GLU A 398 -35.44 13.79 -12.30
N ILE A 399 -34.48 12.93 -12.68
CA ILE A 399 -33.53 13.26 -13.76
C ILE A 399 -34.27 13.57 -15.08
N GLY A 400 -35.45 12.97 -15.26
CA GLY A 400 -36.27 13.14 -16.45
C GLY A 400 -35.62 12.55 -17.70
N LEU A 401 -35.74 13.27 -18.82
CA LEU A 401 -35.25 12.83 -20.13
C LEU A 401 -33.82 13.30 -20.45
N ILE A 402 -33.02 13.62 -19.43
CA ILE A 402 -31.64 14.08 -19.60
C ILE A 402 -30.76 12.84 -19.89
N PRO A 403 -30.27 12.63 -21.13
CA PRO A 403 -29.62 11.37 -21.50
C PRO A 403 -28.13 11.33 -21.14
N TYR A 404 -27.60 12.42 -20.56
CA TYR A 404 -26.17 12.63 -20.33
C TYR A 404 -25.79 12.72 -18.85
N VAL A 405 -26.71 12.40 -17.94
CA VAL A 405 -26.46 12.36 -16.49
C VAL A 405 -27.01 11.04 -15.95
N ASN A 406 -26.34 10.47 -14.95
CA ASN A 406 -26.82 9.32 -14.22
C ASN A 406 -26.55 9.46 -12.72
N PHE A 407 -27.30 8.71 -11.92
CA PHE A 407 -27.05 8.58 -10.48
C PHE A 407 -25.73 7.87 -10.22
N VAL A 408 -25.04 8.32 -9.18
CA VAL A 408 -23.84 7.69 -8.65
C VAL A 408 -24.18 7.03 -7.32
N ASP A 409 -24.47 7.84 -6.31
CA ASP A 409 -24.85 7.37 -4.98
C ASP A 409 -26.07 8.13 -4.44
N ASN A 410 -26.61 7.64 -3.33
CA ASN A 410 -27.69 8.23 -2.57
C ASN A 410 -27.36 8.23 -1.08
N ASP A 411 -26.94 9.38 -0.58
CA ASP A 411 -26.48 9.59 0.77
C ASP A 411 -27.57 10.04 1.72
N ILE A 412 -27.43 9.70 2.99
CA ILE A 412 -28.25 10.30 4.05
C ILE A 412 -27.47 11.45 4.70
N LEU A 413 -28.00 12.66 4.52
CA LEU A 413 -27.42 13.91 5.04
C LEU A 413 -28.33 14.53 6.09
N ARG A 414 -27.75 15.38 6.95
CA ARG A 414 -28.50 16.10 7.98
C ARG A 414 -28.36 17.60 7.80
N PHE A 415 -29.50 18.28 7.68
CA PHE A 415 -29.61 19.74 7.63
C PHE A 415 -30.72 20.17 8.59
N ASP A 416 -30.44 21.16 9.45
CA ASP A 416 -31.40 21.70 10.43
C ASP A 416 -32.14 20.60 11.24
N ASN A 417 -31.39 19.61 11.72
CA ASN A 417 -31.89 18.41 12.44
C ASN A 417 -32.86 17.50 11.66
N LYS A 418 -33.08 17.75 10.37
CA LYS A 418 -33.82 16.85 9.47
C LYS A 418 -32.87 16.01 8.63
N LEU A 419 -33.33 14.82 8.25
CA LEU A 419 -32.58 13.90 7.42
C LEU A 419 -33.08 13.94 5.97
N TYR A 420 -32.14 13.96 5.03
CA TYR A 420 -32.42 14.03 3.60
C TYR A 420 -31.64 12.96 2.86
N TRP A 421 -32.34 12.14 2.08
CA TRP A 421 -31.72 11.31 1.06
C TRP A 421 -31.31 12.21 -0.11
N THR A 422 -30.01 12.31 -0.35
CA THR A 422 -29.39 13.19 -1.33
C THR A 422 -28.66 12.35 -2.34
N ALA A 423 -29.19 12.35 -3.55
CA ALA A 423 -28.66 11.56 -4.62
C ALA A 423 -27.74 12.40 -5.50
N SER A 424 -26.49 11.97 -5.61
CA SER A 424 -25.45 12.61 -6.41
C SER A 424 -25.46 12.11 -7.85
N MET A 425 -25.00 12.97 -8.75
CA MET A 425 -25.03 12.73 -10.18
C MET A 425 -23.66 12.89 -10.85
N ALA A 426 -23.44 12.10 -11.90
CA ALA A 426 -22.27 12.18 -12.75
C ALA A 426 -22.64 12.31 -14.23
N PRO A 427 -21.80 12.97 -15.04
CA PRO A 427 -21.98 13.02 -16.47
C PRO A 427 -21.70 11.64 -17.07
N ILE A 428 -22.54 11.22 -18.00
CA ILE A 428 -22.35 10.01 -18.81
C ILE A 428 -22.39 10.36 -20.29
N LEU A 429 -21.74 9.55 -21.12
CA LEU A 429 -21.86 9.70 -22.56
C LEU A 429 -23.19 9.10 -23.05
N PRO A 430 -24.06 9.88 -23.72
CA PRO A 430 -25.29 9.34 -24.28
C PRO A 430 -25.04 8.24 -25.31
N THR A 431 -25.88 7.20 -25.32
CA THR A 431 -25.78 6.08 -26.28
C THR A 431 -26.01 6.50 -27.73
N SER A 432 -26.59 7.68 -27.96
CA SER A 432 -26.77 8.27 -29.29
C SER A 432 -25.50 8.88 -29.89
N VAL A 433 -24.44 9.08 -29.10
CA VAL A 433 -23.17 9.62 -29.60
C VAL A 433 -22.48 8.57 -30.46
N SER A 434 -22.21 8.90 -31.73
CA SER A 434 -21.49 8.00 -32.63
C SER A 434 -20.01 7.86 -32.23
N MET A 435 -19.42 6.71 -32.55
CA MET A 435 -18.03 6.41 -32.19
C MET A 435 -17.03 7.46 -32.71
N GLU A 436 -17.28 8.04 -33.88
CA GLU A 436 -16.40 9.07 -34.47
C GLU A 436 -16.42 10.41 -33.72
N ASN A 437 -17.49 10.68 -32.95
CA ASN A 437 -17.67 11.91 -32.18
C ASN A 437 -17.37 11.71 -30.69
N ARG A 438 -17.05 10.48 -30.27
CA ARG A 438 -16.91 10.09 -28.86
C ARG A 438 -15.87 10.93 -28.12
N TRP A 439 -14.64 10.98 -28.64
CA TRP A 439 -13.54 11.74 -28.03
C TRP A 439 -13.90 13.21 -27.80
N TYR A 440 -14.47 13.88 -28.81
CA TYR A 440 -14.89 15.28 -28.69
C TYR A 440 -15.92 15.49 -27.57
N ASN A 441 -16.90 14.59 -27.49
CA ASN A 441 -17.98 14.69 -26.51
C ASN A 441 -17.49 14.40 -25.08
N GLU A 442 -16.64 13.38 -24.90
CA GLU A 442 -16.09 13.00 -23.59
C GLU A 442 -15.20 14.11 -23.01
N HIS A 443 -14.41 14.81 -23.85
CA HIS A 443 -13.42 15.76 -23.36
C HIS A 443 -13.88 17.23 -23.37
N LEU A 444 -14.75 17.64 -24.31
CA LEU A 444 -15.07 19.06 -24.54
C LEU A 444 -16.55 19.43 -24.31
N VAL A 445 -17.47 18.45 -24.27
CA VAL A 445 -18.92 18.70 -24.16
C VAL A 445 -19.46 18.29 -22.80
N TYR A 446 -19.38 16.99 -22.48
CA TYR A 446 -19.91 16.41 -21.24
C TYR A 446 -18.89 16.55 -20.10
N THR A 447 -18.55 17.80 -19.78
CA THR A 447 -17.45 18.15 -18.86
C THR A 447 -17.90 18.26 -17.39
N HIS A 448 -19.18 18.45 -17.12
CA HIS A 448 -19.70 18.70 -15.79
C HIS A 448 -21.18 18.31 -15.68
N VAL A 449 -21.69 18.29 -14.45
CA VAL A 449 -23.13 18.18 -14.18
C VAL A 449 -23.68 19.57 -13.84
N PRO A 450 -24.67 20.11 -14.57
CA PRO A 450 -25.25 21.42 -14.28
C PRO A 450 -25.99 21.48 -12.93
N ASN A 451 -26.76 20.43 -12.62
CA ASN A 451 -27.49 20.25 -11.36
C ASN A 451 -27.11 18.87 -10.79
N GLY A 452 -26.22 18.86 -9.80
CA GLY A 452 -25.56 17.65 -9.30
C GLY A 452 -26.32 16.86 -8.24
N PHE A 453 -27.38 17.44 -7.64
CA PHE A 453 -28.04 16.86 -6.48
C PHE A 453 -29.56 16.84 -6.62
N LEU A 454 -30.16 15.74 -6.17
CA LEU A 454 -31.60 15.59 -5.95
C LEU A 454 -31.85 15.17 -4.51
N THR A 455 -32.87 15.75 -3.88
CA THR A 455 -33.05 15.66 -2.42
C THR A 455 -34.46 15.22 -2.05
N LEU A 456 -34.56 14.30 -1.09
CA LEU A 456 -35.80 13.74 -0.56
C LEU A 456 -35.79 13.76 0.96
N GLU A 457 -36.77 14.39 1.60
CA GLU A 457 -36.91 14.36 3.05
C GLU A 457 -37.17 12.93 3.53
N ALA A 458 -36.36 12.43 4.47
CA ALA A 458 -36.29 11.01 4.82
C ALA A 458 -37.47 10.52 5.68
N THR A 459 -38.23 11.45 6.27
CA THR A 459 -39.35 11.14 7.16
C THR A 459 -40.67 11.00 6.40
N ASP A 460 -41.03 11.98 5.59
CA ASP A 460 -42.30 11.97 4.85
C ASP A 460 -42.13 11.57 3.36
N GLY A 461 -40.90 11.57 2.86
CA GLY A 461 -40.56 11.26 1.48
C GLY A 461 -40.91 12.38 0.53
N GLN A 462 -41.00 13.64 0.95
CA GLN A 462 -41.23 14.74 0.03
C GLN A 462 -39.94 15.09 -0.74
N ILE A 463 -40.07 15.32 -2.05
CA ILE A 463 -38.95 15.81 -2.86
C ILE A 463 -38.80 17.29 -2.55
N VAL A 464 -37.59 17.70 -2.20
CA VAL A 464 -37.22 19.07 -1.85
C VAL A 464 -36.34 19.64 -2.96
N ASP A 465 -36.45 20.93 -3.26
CA ASP A 465 -35.56 21.59 -4.20
C ASP A 465 -34.14 21.65 -3.60
N SER A 466 -33.19 21.00 -4.27
CA SER A 466 -31.81 20.93 -3.80
C SER A 466 -31.12 22.30 -3.72
N SER A 467 -31.66 23.35 -4.34
CA SER A 467 -31.13 24.72 -4.18
C SER A 467 -31.40 25.34 -2.80
N GLU A 468 -32.37 24.82 -2.05
CA GLU A 468 -32.61 25.27 -0.68
C GLU A 468 -31.51 24.76 0.28
N LEU A 469 -30.81 23.68 -0.11
CA LEU A 469 -29.75 23.05 0.66
C LEU A 469 -28.36 23.36 0.09
N PHE A 470 -28.20 23.29 -1.23
CA PHE A 470 -26.93 23.47 -1.94
C PHE A 470 -27.04 24.63 -2.93
N GLU A 471 -26.38 25.77 -2.64
CA GLU A 471 -26.30 26.88 -3.59
C GLU A 471 -25.41 26.49 -4.79
N GLN A 472 -24.20 25.97 -4.54
CA GLN A 472 -23.35 25.37 -5.57
C GLN A 472 -23.77 23.93 -5.92
N ARG A 473 -24.49 23.77 -7.03
CA ARG A 473 -24.91 22.44 -7.54
C ARG A 473 -24.13 21.95 -8.75
N LYS A 474 -23.27 22.78 -9.33
CA LYS A 474 -22.45 22.39 -10.49
C LYS A 474 -21.31 21.50 -10.03
N ILE A 475 -21.16 20.33 -10.68
CA ILE A 475 -20.11 19.36 -10.36
C ILE A 475 -19.15 19.25 -11.54
N TYR A 476 -17.96 19.82 -11.38
CA TYR A 476 -16.81 19.60 -12.27
C TYR A 476 -15.84 18.55 -11.67
N TYR A 477 -15.80 18.44 -10.34
CA TYR A 477 -15.08 17.44 -9.57
C TYR A 477 -16.08 16.70 -8.69
N GLY A 478 -16.18 15.39 -8.85
CA GLY A 478 -17.25 14.57 -8.27
C GLY A 478 -16.89 13.11 -8.29
N GLU A 479 -17.88 12.24 -8.42
CA GLU A 479 -17.67 10.80 -8.33
C GLU A 479 -18.16 10.09 -9.58
N GLY A 480 -17.37 9.13 -10.07
CA GLY A 480 -17.78 8.20 -11.11
C GLY A 480 -18.14 8.81 -12.47
N GLY A 481 -18.81 8.01 -13.29
CA GLY A 481 -19.20 8.40 -14.65
C GLY A 481 -18.01 8.81 -15.52
N LEU A 482 -18.15 9.89 -16.29
CA LEU A 482 -17.07 10.45 -17.09
C LEU A 482 -16.01 11.19 -16.24
N LEU A 483 -16.28 11.51 -14.96
CA LEU A 483 -15.30 12.22 -14.11
C LEU A 483 -14.13 11.30 -13.73
N GLU A 484 -14.42 10.02 -13.48
CA GLU A 484 -13.44 8.96 -13.22
C GLU A 484 -12.72 8.52 -14.50
N GLN A 485 -13.44 8.46 -15.62
CA GLN A 485 -12.92 7.81 -16.83
C GLN A 485 -12.05 8.72 -17.69
N THR A 486 -12.20 10.05 -17.57
CA THR A 486 -11.60 10.96 -18.53
C THR A 486 -11.26 12.34 -17.96
N TRP A 487 -10.30 12.99 -18.62
CA TRP A 487 -10.03 14.42 -18.43
C TRP A 487 -11.00 15.25 -19.29
N SER A 488 -11.19 16.50 -18.93
CA SER A 488 -11.93 17.47 -19.76
C SER A 488 -11.14 18.74 -19.97
N GLY A 489 -11.43 19.49 -21.04
CA GLY A 489 -10.70 20.73 -21.28
C GLY A 489 -11.37 21.65 -22.28
N TYR A 490 -10.69 22.75 -22.57
CA TYR A 490 -11.12 23.72 -23.57
C TYR A 490 -9.95 24.55 -24.08
N PRO A 491 -10.00 25.03 -25.33
CA PRO A 491 -9.01 25.96 -25.84
C PRO A 491 -9.14 27.32 -25.14
N THR A 492 -8.00 27.89 -24.74
CA THR A 492 -7.93 29.17 -24.01
C THR A 492 -8.40 30.37 -24.83
N ASN A 493 -8.33 30.29 -26.16
CA ASN A 493 -8.83 31.31 -27.07
C ASN A 493 -10.32 31.14 -27.44
N ARG A 494 -11.09 30.37 -26.65
CA ARG A 494 -12.53 30.22 -26.85
C ARG A 494 -13.23 31.58 -26.78
N GLY A 495 -14.17 31.80 -27.70
CA GLY A 495 -15.01 33.00 -27.71
C GLY A 495 -16.14 32.93 -26.69
N SER A 496 -17.19 33.73 -26.91
CA SER A 496 -18.40 33.74 -26.07
C SER A 496 -19.29 32.50 -26.19
N SER A 497 -19.02 31.64 -27.18
CA SER A 497 -19.70 30.36 -27.36
C SER A 497 -18.75 29.21 -27.05
N THR A 498 -19.20 28.28 -26.21
CA THR A 498 -18.42 27.10 -25.78
C THR A 498 -19.08 25.81 -26.27
N ALA A 499 -18.30 24.74 -26.29
CA ALA A 499 -18.81 23.39 -26.58
C ALA A 499 -19.43 22.70 -25.36
N GLU A 500 -19.17 23.23 -24.16
CA GLU A 500 -19.67 22.67 -22.91
C GLU A 500 -21.20 22.69 -22.88
N LEU A 501 -21.78 21.75 -22.13
CA LEU A 501 -23.22 21.69 -21.93
C LEU A 501 -23.81 23.04 -21.52
N ASN A 502 -24.98 23.35 -22.07
CA ASN A 502 -25.71 24.60 -21.83
C ASN A 502 -24.93 25.89 -22.18
N ASN A 503 -23.90 25.79 -23.03
CA ASN A 503 -23.01 26.90 -23.39
C ASN A 503 -22.37 27.53 -22.14
N GLU A 504 -22.10 26.70 -21.13
CA GLU A 504 -21.44 27.09 -19.89
C GLU A 504 -19.95 27.38 -20.12
N THR A 505 -19.39 28.24 -19.29
CA THR A 505 -17.97 28.57 -19.34
C THR A 505 -17.39 28.33 -17.97
N TYR A 506 -16.58 27.27 -17.83
CA TYR A 506 -15.83 27.07 -16.60
C TYR A 506 -14.97 28.30 -16.29
N ALA A 507 -15.17 28.88 -15.11
CA ALA A 507 -14.46 30.08 -14.63
C ALA A 507 -13.70 29.82 -13.32
N GLY A 508 -13.63 28.56 -12.90
CA GLY A 508 -12.95 28.14 -11.67
C GLY A 508 -11.44 28.05 -11.84
N LEU A 509 -10.78 27.70 -10.74
CA LEU A 509 -9.32 27.62 -10.65
C LEU A 509 -8.76 26.20 -10.87
N GLY A 510 -9.63 25.20 -11.00
CA GLY A 510 -9.24 23.80 -11.16
C GLY A 510 -8.61 23.51 -12.52
N GLY A 511 -7.68 22.55 -12.55
CA GLY A 511 -6.97 22.12 -13.76
C GLY A 511 -5.71 22.94 -14.06
N LEU A 512 -5.15 22.74 -15.24
CA LEU A 512 -3.88 23.33 -15.67
C LEU A 512 -3.96 23.77 -17.15
N GLU A 513 -3.40 24.94 -17.44
CA GLU A 513 -3.18 25.37 -18.82
C GLU A 513 -1.89 24.77 -19.39
N ILE A 514 -1.99 24.07 -20.52
CA ILE A 514 -0.84 23.48 -21.22
C ILE A 514 -0.73 23.99 -22.67
N GLY A 515 0.45 24.46 -23.04
CA GLY A 515 0.78 24.89 -24.40
C GLY A 515 1.58 23.83 -25.19
N PRO A 516 1.68 23.98 -26.53
CA PRO A 516 2.61 23.20 -27.34
C PRO A 516 4.09 23.36 -26.89
N PRO A 517 4.91 22.30 -26.95
CA PRO A 517 4.62 20.94 -27.43
C PRO A 517 4.03 20.01 -26.35
N ILE A 518 3.89 20.45 -25.10
CA ILE A 518 3.41 19.61 -24.00
C ILE A 518 1.97 19.16 -24.26
N SER A 519 1.10 20.06 -24.72
CA SER A 519 -0.28 19.72 -25.10
C SER A 519 -0.35 18.63 -26.17
N TRP A 520 0.58 18.62 -27.13
CA TRP A 520 0.64 17.60 -28.20
C TRP A 520 1.10 16.23 -27.70
N LEU A 521 1.99 16.21 -26.69
CA LEU A 521 2.48 14.97 -26.11
C LEU A 521 1.49 14.39 -25.09
N PHE A 522 0.74 15.25 -24.41
CA PHE A 522 -0.38 14.86 -23.56
C PHE A 522 -1.51 14.26 -24.39
N GLU A 523 -1.93 14.96 -25.44
CA GLU A 523 -3.02 14.55 -26.31
C GLU A 523 -2.70 14.90 -27.78
N PRO A 524 -2.28 13.89 -28.58
CA PRO A 524 -1.87 14.09 -29.97
C PRO A 524 -2.90 14.77 -30.87
N ASN A 525 -4.21 14.65 -30.58
CA ASN A 525 -5.25 15.33 -31.34
C ASN A 525 -5.08 16.85 -31.34
N PHE A 526 -4.50 17.42 -30.28
CA PHE A 526 -4.23 18.86 -30.18
C PHE A 526 -3.15 19.35 -31.14
N MET A 527 -2.24 18.48 -31.59
CA MET A 527 -1.22 18.84 -32.58
C MET A 527 -1.82 19.34 -33.89
N ILE A 528 -2.96 18.77 -34.30
CA ILE A 528 -3.63 19.11 -35.57
C ILE A 528 -4.76 20.12 -35.33
N SER A 529 -5.56 19.90 -34.28
CA SER A 529 -6.74 20.72 -34.00
C SER A 529 -6.42 22.08 -33.38
N TYR A 530 -5.39 22.15 -32.53
CA TYR A 530 -4.98 23.35 -31.78
C TYR A 530 -3.45 23.54 -31.81
N PRO A 531 -2.82 23.64 -32.99
CA PRO A 531 -1.35 23.63 -33.13
C PRO A 531 -0.67 24.81 -32.43
N GLY A 532 -1.34 25.96 -32.29
CA GLY A 532 -0.76 27.18 -31.70
C GLY A 532 -1.48 27.67 -30.45
N THR A 533 -2.42 26.88 -29.91
CA THR A 533 -3.32 27.33 -28.85
C THR A 533 -3.10 26.49 -27.59
N SER A 534 -2.97 27.16 -26.45
CA SER A 534 -2.97 26.47 -25.15
C SER A 534 -4.34 25.90 -24.83
N ILE A 535 -4.38 24.73 -24.20
CA ILE A 535 -5.60 24.07 -23.74
C ILE A 535 -5.61 24.10 -22.21
N HIS A 536 -6.72 24.53 -21.61
CA HIS A 536 -6.97 24.31 -20.20
C HIS A 536 -7.50 22.90 -20.00
N VAL A 537 -6.86 22.11 -19.15
CA VAL A 537 -7.17 20.69 -18.93
C VAL A 537 -7.45 20.46 -17.45
N MET A 538 -8.62 19.93 -17.15
CA MET A 538 -9.04 19.44 -15.83
C MET A 538 -8.85 17.91 -15.79
N ARG A 539 -8.03 17.45 -14.85
CA ARG A 539 -7.68 16.03 -14.63
C ARG A 539 -7.97 15.64 -13.19
N TYR A 540 -7.96 14.33 -12.90
CA TYR A 540 -8.27 13.79 -11.57
C TYR A 540 -9.57 14.40 -11.04
N LYS A 541 -10.63 14.23 -11.84
CA LYS A 541 -11.93 14.86 -11.60
C LYS A 541 -12.78 14.02 -10.68
N ASP A 542 -12.56 12.71 -10.68
CA ASP A 542 -12.99 11.87 -9.58
C ASP A 542 -12.25 12.25 -8.30
N VAL A 543 -13.00 12.51 -7.23
CA VAL A 543 -12.45 13.03 -5.98
C VAL A 543 -11.67 11.96 -5.21
N ASN A 544 -12.03 10.69 -5.32
CA ASN A 544 -11.28 9.60 -4.70
C ASN A 544 -9.95 9.38 -5.44
N ASP A 545 -9.96 9.34 -6.78
CA ASP A 545 -8.73 9.29 -7.59
C ASP A 545 -7.79 10.47 -7.30
N ARG A 546 -8.36 11.67 -7.15
CA ARG A 546 -7.63 12.89 -6.84
C ARG A 546 -6.97 12.82 -5.46
N MET A 547 -7.72 12.38 -4.46
CA MET A 547 -7.20 12.19 -3.11
C MET A 547 -6.15 11.08 -3.07
N GLU A 548 -6.34 9.95 -3.76
CA GLU A 548 -5.35 8.87 -3.84
C GLU A 548 -4.05 9.32 -4.49
N THR A 549 -4.14 10.15 -5.53
CA THR A 549 -2.97 10.70 -6.22
C THR A 549 -2.14 11.64 -5.33
N LEU A 550 -2.79 12.43 -4.49
CA LEU A 550 -2.13 13.50 -3.70
C LEU A 550 -1.82 13.09 -2.25
N TYR A 551 -2.64 12.21 -1.68
CA TYR A 551 -2.52 11.70 -0.32
C TYR A 551 -2.53 10.17 -0.29
N PRO A 552 -1.56 9.49 -0.93
CA PRO A 552 -1.48 8.02 -1.05
C PRO A 552 -1.18 7.29 0.28
N TYR A 553 -1.41 7.95 1.42
CA TYR A 553 -1.24 7.41 2.76
C TYR A 553 -2.52 6.78 3.30
N PHE A 554 -3.68 7.19 2.78
CA PHE A 554 -4.97 6.75 3.29
C PHE A 554 -5.52 5.58 2.47
N LEU A 555 -6.46 4.86 3.08
CA LEU A 555 -7.25 3.85 2.42
C LEU A 555 -8.46 4.52 1.78
N TYR A 556 -8.63 4.37 0.47
CA TYR A 556 -9.83 4.78 -0.27
C TYR A 556 -10.76 3.59 -0.56
N ASN A 557 -10.27 2.37 -0.32
CA ASN A 557 -11.05 1.15 -0.34
C ASN A 557 -10.80 0.38 0.96
N LEU A 558 -11.87 0.00 1.65
CA LEU A 558 -11.82 -0.78 2.87
C LEU A 558 -12.76 -1.99 2.75
N PHE A 559 -12.23 -3.18 3.04
CA PHE A 559 -12.95 -4.45 2.94
C PHE A 559 -13.58 -4.74 1.57
N GLY A 560 -12.95 -4.26 0.49
CA GLY A 560 -13.41 -4.48 -0.89
C GLY A 560 -14.49 -3.51 -1.35
N LYS A 561 -14.78 -2.46 -0.56
CA LYS A 561 -15.70 -1.38 -0.89
C LYS A 561 -14.97 -0.05 -0.90
N GLU A 562 -15.27 0.78 -1.88
CA GLU A 562 -14.84 2.18 -1.89
C GLU A 562 -15.43 2.92 -0.69
N LEU A 563 -14.65 3.82 -0.09
CA LEU A 563 -15.13 4.62 1.02
C LEU A 563 -16.11 5.68 0.51
N ASP A 564 -17.20 5.81 1.26
CA ASP A 564 -18.23 6.77 0.95
C ASP A 564 -17.79 8.21 1.23
N SER A 565 -18.37 9.14 0.48
CA SER A 565 -17.84 10.45 0.17
C SER A 565 -19.02 11.41 0.09
N LEU A 566 -19.14 12.28 1.10
CA LEU A 566 -20.42 12.92 1.40
C LEU A 566 -20.47 14.34 0.85
N PRO A 567 -21.52 14.72 0.10
CA PRO A 567 -21.70 16.11 -0.26
C PRO A 567 -22.12 16.92 0.97
N VAL A 568 -21.32 17.94 1.30
CA VAL A 568 -21.53 18.87 2.41
C VAL A 568 -21.39 20.31 1.92
N THR A 569 -21.98 21.27 2.61
CA THR A 569 -22.01 22.67 2.16
C THR A 569 -21.93 23.67 3.31
N ASP A 570 -21.26 24.79 3.06
CA ASP A 570 -21.21 25.94 3.95
C ASP A 570 -22.37 26.94 3.72
N GLY A 571 -23.28 26.62 2.80
CA GLY A 571 -24.40 27.46 2.37
C GLY A 571 -24.16 28.20 1.06
N GLU A 572 -22.91 28.33 0.60
CA GLU A 572 -22.54 28.96 -0.67
C GLU A 572 -21.86 27.93 -1.59
N ASN A 573 -20.82 27.28 -1.08
CA ASN A 573 -20.01 26.28 -1.77
C ASN A 573 -20.38 24.87 -1.32
N THR A 574 -20.16 23.90 -2.20
CA THR A 574 -20.38 22.48 -1.92
C THR A 574 -19.06 21.74 -2.04
N TYR A 575 -18.85 20.80 -1.13
CA TYR A 575 -17.63 20.02 -0.96
C TYR A 575 -17.97 18.53 -0.85
N TRP A 576 -17.05 17.69 -1.28
CA TRP A 576 -17.02 16.28 -0.93
C TRP A 576 -16.23 16.09 0.37
N LEU A 577 -16.87 15.55 1.39
CA LEU A 577 -16.29 15.18 2.66
C LEU A 577 -15.78 13.74 2.56
N ILE A 578 -14.46 13.60 2.44
CA ILE A 578 -13.79 12.31 2.27
C ILE A 578 -13.10 11.92 3.58
N PRO A 579 -13.40 10.74 4.14
CA PRO A 579 -12.75 10.29 5.36
C PRO A 579 -11.29 9.87 5.11
N LEU A 580 -10.38 10.34 5.96
CA LEU A 580 -8.96 10.01 5.88
C LEU A 580 -8.65 8.90 6.87
N ILE A 581 -8.77 7.65 6.42
CA ILE A 581 -8.51 6.46 7.24
C ILE A 581 -7.14 5.91 6.92
N VAL A 582 -6.29 5.73 7.93
CA VAL A 582 -5.02 5.01 7.78
C VAL A 582 -5.16 3.58 8.26
N GLY A 583 -4.51 2.65 7.57
CA GLY A 583 -4.48 1.24 7.96
C GLY A 583 -3.09 0.61 7.90
N PHE A 584 -2.77 -0.22 8.89
CA PHE A 584 -1.52 -0.96 8.96
C PHE A 584 -1.75 -2.43 9.32
N ASP A 585 -0.92 -3.30 8.75
CA ASP A 585 -0.80 -4.70 9.16
C ASP A 585 -0.12 -4.79 10.53
N THR A 586 -0.63 -5.68 11.39
CA THR A 586 -0.18 -5.85 12.78
C THR A 586 0.49 -7.21 13.01
N SER A 587 0.89 -7.91 11.94
CA SER A 587 1.56 -9.21 12.03
C SER A 587 2.85 -9.21 12.87
N SER A 588 3.48 -8.04 13.02
CA SER A 588 4.69 -7.83 13.83
C SER A 588 4.40 -7.26 15.23
N VAL A 589 3.13 -7.06 15.59
CA VAL A 589 2.70 -6.47 16.87
C VAL A 589 2.25 -7.58 17.84
N PRO A 590 2.99 -7.83 18.94
CA PRO A 590 2.63 -8.85 19.92
C PRO A 590 1.20 -8.73 20.46
N TRP A 591 0.49 -9.86 20.48
CA TRP A 591 -0.89 -9.99 20.95
C TRP A 591 -1.94 -9.19 20.15
N SER A 592 -1.62 -8.75 18.93
CA SER A 592 -2.62 -8.17 18.02
C SER A 592 -3.62 -9.19 17.48
N ALA A 593 -3.31 -10.49 17.56
CA ALA A 593 -4.13 -11.56 16.99
C ALA A 593 -4.48 -11.35 15.50
N GLY A 594 -3.63 -10.63 14.76
CA GLY A 594 -3.82 -10.33 13.34
C GLY A 594 -4.87 -9.28 13.03
N ASN A 595 -5.47 -8.61 14.03
CA ASN A 595 -6.43 -7.54 13.79
C ASN A 595 -5.71 -6.30 13.25
N PRO A 596 -6.18 -5.67 12.16
CA PRO A 596 -5.50 -4.52 11.58
C PRO A 596 -5.54 -3.32 12.51
N TYR A 597 -4.57 -2.42 12.37
CA TYR A 597 -4.63 -1.10 12.99
C TYR A 597 -5.35 -0.16 12.03
N LEU A 598 -6.52 0.35 12.41
CA LEU A 598 -7.29 1.32 11.62
C LEU A 598 -7.55 2.58 12.44
N ARG A 599 -7.31 3.77 11.87
CA ARG A 599 -7.58 5.06 12.51
C ARG A 599 -8.18 6.07 11.55
N LEU A 600 -9.19 6.79 12.04
CA LEU A 600 -9.68 8.00 11.40
C LEU A 600 -8.73 9.16 11.77
N VAL A 601 -7.92 9.58 10.82
CA VAL A 601 -6.95 10.66 11.01
C VAL A 601 -7.62 12.02 10.92
N GLY A 602 -8.60 12.13 10.02
CA GLY A 602 -9.27 13.37 9.72
C GLY A 602 -10.22 13.25 8.54
N TYR A 603 -10.52 14.39 7.93
CA TYR A 603 -11.36 14.49 6.75
C TYR A 603 -10.73 15.42 5.71
N GLY A 604 -10.91 15.10 4.44
CA GLY A 604 -10.65 16.01 3.32
C GLY A 604 -11.95 16.66 2.85
N LEU A 605 -11.89 17.95 2.53
CA LEU A 605 -12.94 18.68 1.83
C LEU A 605 -12.46 18.97 0.41
N VAL A 606 -13.15 18.43 -0.59
CA VAL A 606 -12.84 18.66 -2.01
C VAL A 606 -13.96 19.49 -2.65
N ASP A 607 -13.65 20.71 -3.07
CA ASP A 607 -14.61 21.61 -3.73
C ASP A 607 -15.17 20.99 -5.02
N THR A 608 -16.49 20.93 -5.17
CA THR A 608 -17.14 20.27 -6.32
C THR A 608 -16.94 20.99 -7.66
N TYR A 609 -16.57 22.27 -7.63
CA TYR A 609 -16.35 23.12 -8.80
C TYR A 609 -14.87 23.32 -9.10
N ASN A 610 -14.03 23.53 -8.08
CA ASN A 610 -12.60 23.83 -8.23
C ASN A 610 -11.68 22.63 -8.00
N GLY A 611 -12.12 21.61 -7.27
CA GLY A 611 -11.26 20.48 -6.87
C GLY A 611 -10.17 20.86 -5.87
N ASN A 612 -10.29 22.00 -5.20
CA ASN A 612 -9.37 22.41 -4.15
C ASN A 612 -9.58 21.55 -2.90
N ILE A 613 -8.49 21.20 -2.23
CA ILE A 613 -8.51 20.29 -1.07
C ILE A 613 -8.14 21.06 0.19
N SER A 614 -8.99 20.95 1.20
CA SER A 614 -8.69 21.36 2.59
C SER A 614 -8.72 20.15 3.50
N LEU A 615 -7.88 20.12 4.54
CA LEU A 615 -7.80 18.99 5.46
C LEU A 615 -8.27 19.40 6.86
N ILE A 616 -8.94 18.49 7.55
CA ILE A 616 -9.43 18.69 8.92
C ILE A 616 -8.88 17.59 9.80
N LYS A 617 -8.24 17.97 10.92
CA LYS A 617 -7.76 17.02 11.94
C LYS A 617 -8.93 16.50 12.79
N HIS A 618 -8.96 15.20 13.04
CA HIS A 618 -9.90 14.59 13.98
C HIS A 618 -9.21 13.75 15.07
N GLY A 619 -8.17 12.98 14.74
CA GLY A 619 -7.48 12.10 15.69
C GLY A 619 -6.25 12.69 16.38
N ASP A 620 -5.88 12.13 17.53
CA ASP A 620 -4.71 12.47 18.37
C ASP A 620 -3.62 11.37 18.36
N GLU A 621 -3.69 10.48 17.39
CA GLU A 621 -2.79 9.33 17.26
C GLU A 621 -1.46 9.69 16.57
N PHE A 622 -0.46 8.82 16.73
CA PHE A 622 0.91 9.06 16.23
C PHE A 622 0.94 9.42 14.73
N PHE A 623 0.12 8.75 13.92
CA PHE A 623 0.06 9.01 12.47
C PHE A 623 -0.63 10.33 12.17
N SER A 624 -1.67 10.68 12.93
CA SER A 624 -2.34 11.96 12.81
C SER A 624 -1.37 13.10 13.11
N ASP A 625 -0.57 13.01 14.17
CA ASP A 625 0.42 14.04 14.48
C ASP A 625 1.51 14.13 13.40
N MET A 626 2.03 12.99 12.95
CA MET A 626 3.01 12.94 11.86
C MET A 626 2.48 13.57 10.57
N PHE A 627 1.27 13.19 10.15
CA PHE A 627 0.63 13.71 8.95
C PHE A 627 0.34 15.21 9.06
N MET A 628 -0.20 15.64 10.20
CA MET A 628 -0.62 17.03 10.40
C MET A 628 0.57 17.99 10.53
N GLN A 629 1.70 17.52 11.07
CA GLN A 629 2.94 18.29 11.05
C GLN A 629 3.45 18.53 9.62
N GLN A 630 3.31 17.55 8.73
CA GLN A 630 3.78 17.66 7.35
C GLN A 630 2.91 18.55 6.47
N TYR A 631 1.59 18.52 6.66
CA TYR A 631 0.61 19.21 5.82
C TYR A 631 -0.06 20.41 6.53
N GLN A 632 0.66 21.03 7.48
CA GLN A 632 0.09 22.05 8.36
C GLN A 632 -0.55 23.24 7.60
N ASP A 633 -0.03 23.60 6.43
CA ASP A 633 -0.55 24.68 5.59
C ASP A 633 -1.90 24.36 4.94
N LYS A 634 -2.29 23.08 4.88
CA LYS A 634 -3.58 22.62 4.33
C LYS A 634 -4.63 22.35 5.39
N ILE A 635 -4.25 22.37 6.66
CA ILE A 635 -5.15 22.09 7.76
C ILE A 635 -5.96 23.34 8.07
N ILE A 636 -7.28 23.18 8.07
CA ILE A 636 -8.22 24.16 8.59
C ILE A 636 -8.81 23.64 9.92
N PRO A 637 -9.19 24.54 10.85
CA PRO A 637 -9.99 24.14 11.99
C PRO A 637 -11.34 23.58 11.52
N MET A 638 -11.90 22.63 12.26
CA MET A 638 -13.24 22.09 11.98
C MET A 638 -14.26 23.25 11.89
N PRO A 639 -14.86 23.50 10.71
CA PRO A 639 -15.84 24.57 10.57
C PRO A 639 -17.11 24.26 11.36
N GLU A 640 -17.74 25.29 11.93
CA GLU A 640 -18.98 25.10 12.71
C GLU A 640 -20.13 24.53 11.87
N TRP A 641 -20.28 24.98 10.62
CA TRP A 641 -21.32 24.50 9.70
C TRP A 641 -21.22 23.01 9.41
N LEU A 642 -20.00 22.44 9.48
CA LEU A 642 -19.77 21.03 9.18
C LEU A 642 -20.20 20.12 10.33
N LYS A 643 -20.29 20.61 11.57
CA LYS A 643 -20.63 19.78 12.74
C LYS A 643 -21.97 19.08 12.63
N GLU A 644 -22.93 19.69 11.95
CA GLU A 644 -24.26 19.10 11.76
C GLU A 644 -24.29 18.09 10.60
N GLN A 645 -23.38 18.22 9.63
CA GLN A 645 -23.33 17.43 8.39
C GLN A 645 -22.31 16.28 8.45
N ILE A 646 -21.34 16.33 9.37
CA ILE A 646 -20.28 15.33 9.48
C ILE A 646 -20.83 13.96 9.86
N ARG A 647 -20.32 12.92 9.19
CA ARG A 647 -20.65 11.53 9.48
C ARG A 647 -19.40 10.74 9.80
N TYR A 648 -19.51 9.86 10.78
CA TYR A 648 -18.46 8.90 11.04
C TYR A 648 -18.47 7.79 9.97
N PRO A 649 -17.32 7.36 9.44
CA PRO A 649 -17.28 6.37 8.35
C PRO A 649 -17.90 5.04 8.77
N GLN A 650 -18.84 4.54 7.97
CA GLN A 650 -19.64 3.37 8.32
C GLN A 650 -18.79 2.10 8.40
N GLU A 651 -17.84 1.93 7.49
CA GLU A 651 -16.96 0.77 7.42
C GLU A 651 -16.10 0.67 8.70
N LEU A 652 -15.56 1.81 9.14
CA LEU A 652 -14.77 1.88 10.36
C LEU A 652 -15.64 1.68 11.62
N PHE A 653 -16.88 2.18 11.61
CA PHE A 653 -17.83 1.96 12.70
C PHE A 653 -18.18 0.47 12.86
N ASN A 654 -18.47 -0.20 11.75
CA ASN A 654 -18.78 -1.63 11.73
C ASN A 654 -17.60 -2.44 12.27
N TRP A 655 -16.39 -2.16 11.78
CA TRP A 655 -15.18 -2.83 12.26
C TRP A 655 -14.94 -2.63 13.76
N ARG A 656 -15.09 -1.39 14.27
CA ARG A 656 -14.96 -1.13 15.73
C ARG A 656 -16.03 -1.85 16.54
N THR A 657 -17.25 -1.95 16.01
CA THR A 657 -18.34 -2.70 16.65
C THR A 657 -18.02 -4.20 16.70
N GLU A 658 -17.46 -4.78 15.64
CA GLU A 658 -16.99 -6.17 15.64
C GLU A 658 -15.87 -6.41 16.65
N MET A 659 -14.89 -5.49 16.71
CA MET A 659 -13.84 -5.51 17.72
C MET A 659 -14.43 -5.44 19.14
N TYR A 660 -15.40 -4.56 19.36
CA TYR A 660 -16.08 -4.43 20.64
C TYR A 660 -16.82 -5.71 21.03
N ASN A 661 -17.57 -6.31 20.11
CA ASN A 661 -18.31 -7.55 20.34
C ASN A 661 -17.42 -8.70 20.84
N ILE A 662 -16.12 -8.69 20.49
CA ILE A 662 -15.16 -9.68 20.97
C ILE A 662 -14.48 -9.21 22.27
N TYR A 663 -13.96 -7.97 22.29
CA TYR A 663 -13.04 -7.50 23.32
C TYR A 663 -13.69 -6.64 24.43
N HIS A 664 -15.02 -6.52 24.46
CA HIS A 664 -15.76 -5.98 25.60
C HIS A 664 -15.69 -6.91 26.83
N VAL A 665 -15.51 -8.22 26.61
CA VAL A 665 -15.34 -9.20 27.69
C VAL A 665 -13.91 -9.06 28.26
N THR A 666 -13.80 -8.31 29.36
CA THR A 666 -12.52 -8.04 30.02
C THR A 666 -12.13 -9.10 31.05
N ASP A 667 -13.12 -9.86 31.53
CA ASP A 667 -12.87 -11.01 32.40
C ASP A 667 -12.30 -12.17 31.57
N VAL A 668 -11.05 -12.51 31.88
CA VAL A 668 -10.27 -13.50 31.14
C VAL A 668 -10.88 -14.90 31.25
N ASP A 669 -11.52 -15.22 32.38
CA ASP A 669 -12.12 -16.54 32.60
C ASP A 669 -13.35 -16.70 31.70
N ILE A 670 -14.18 -15.66 31.63
CA ILE A 670 -15.34 -15.62 30.74
C ILE A 670 -14.89 -15.64 29.29
N PHE A 671 -13.88 -14.83 28.92
CA PHE A 671 -13.35 -14.77 27.55
C PHE A 671 -12.83 -16.12 27.05
N ILE A 672 -12.22 -16.93 27.93
CA ILE A 672 -11.74 -18.28 27.58
C ILE A 672 -12.88 -19.30 27.48
N GLN A 673 -13.98 -19.10 28.20
CA GLN A 673 -15.10 -20.04 28.28
C GLN A 673 -16.16 -19.83 27.18
N ALA A 674 -16.32 -18.59 26.72
CA ALA A 674 -17.19 -18.22 25.61
C ALA A 674 -16.65 -18.73 24.26
#